data_AF-A0A084VF20-F1
#
_entry.id   AF-A0A084VF20-F1
#
_cell.length_a   1.000
_cell.length_b   1.000
_cell.length_c   1.000
_cell.angle_alpha   90.00
_cell.angle_beta   90.00
_cell.angle_gamma   90.00
#
_symmetry.space_group_name_H-M   'P 1'
#
loop_
_entity.id
_entity.type
_entity.pdbx_description
1 polymer ?
#
loop_
_entity_poly.entity_id
_entity_poly.type
_entity_poly.pdbx_seq_one_letter_code
_entity_poly.pdbx_strand_id
1 'polypeptide(L)'
;MTSTNKNTSSSQQSTAAAAAGMVAIGIDFGTSFSSVGIYRNGKFEIMANEAGNHRIPSVVAFTEKTRLVGEEALAQADLDPANCVLEVKRILGRLKREGAGLKVQFKGETKSYQPEEICGIILAHLRSMAERQLGEKVTSAVIAVPAQFSDGQRQAILDAATIAGLTVLRLINEPTAAAISFGLNKKVIGEQYVLVCSFGGGFLDVSIVTIYNGIFQVKASSGDTQLGGADIDTRLVEHFVKQLRETRGIDISHNAVAVRKLRKACEQAKRTLSYTSQVSLEIENLHEGHKLSATVSKELVDELCKDLFERIMLHVEMALRRARKDRFAVHEIMLVGESSRIPRVQIMLSEFFDRRSLNSAVNSDEAVVVGAAIAAGILAGDKSCSIQDLLWWDLVPRSIGMIGEGDGGDHESPRILISRNSTLPLKVRHRVRHVREVKRLYEGESAIVSDNITLGRLKLEGNFSEDLEDVGLSFNVDLNGVLHVMVEGNIELKATLDKGRLERYEIDRIVYEHKRLLLEMERGTEKAEEQAERKLKEASSPTASLIGHDREEVGPDGTLVGTWDRFAEWLHCICVVTFDLELGQAMELIYPQHVTLAEQEKMNICYLAFPDSNSGCMGDSQFHIRLRVSSGSENSTLPRGLQEFNGNCMPVHRADPGHFWGFVYFRQIKDSSLKRGYFQKSLVLLTRLPFVNLFYELCSVIAPAYFSNGEPTLEAVCDSICKWPSLLSDEPLALPLLGRTYEVSIPKQNGKNSIPPVVPLVDCLPPPKPGCAPARRIISSVHEIDIFKSLQFFLPHIHLLWELVLTGEPVIVTGTSPTDCAHMVQSLTSLISPLAYCAESRPYFTIHDTEFKEFTQSKNGHPSIILGVTNPFFAKTLQHWPHTIRLQDSTEAQLLARQKQHAAGAMGSATSPATSIGGAGTGSATSDGGSATLSRLSKIKQITHKLLDSSPGLYTQYKPFVQKDKAFIKKILLGLKTDRPLSVQSALLRRHLLELTQSFMIPLERYMASLMPLQKDISPFRSAPQPNPFRQEDFLATLDECGPQLTSTCKGDWEGLYRRFFASPNFRGWYETRYFELEQTLQVLHMQTLSESNLTEWAKGKLEVEIVDMILRLRHKLTLLQGGGGSNTTTTTTTTLPVQLNAKDTREQLLRHVENMKKSLPDDLKQILGDS
;
A
#
# COMPACT_ATOMS: atom_id res chain seq x y z
N MET A 1 42.88 15.77 22.36
CA MET A 1 42.93 14.40 22.92
C MET A 1 41.66 14.23 23.74
N THR A 2 40.88 13.14 23.67
CA THR A 2 41.03 11.84 23.00
C THR A 2 39.88 11.54 22.01
N SER A 3 39.96 10.37 21.36
CA SER A 3 39.20 9.95 20.19
C SER A 3 37.77 9.43 20.46
N THR A 4 36.99 9.35 19.37
CA THR A 4 35.88 8.40 19.10
C THR A 4 34.57 8.52 19.87
N ASN A 5 33.54 9.01 19.16
CA ASN A 5 32.43 8.12 18.79
C ASN A 5 31.76 8.58 17.47
N LYS A 6 32.23 8.04 16.32
CA LYS A 6 31.55 8.16 15.03
C LYS A 6 30.58 6.99 14.89
N ASN A 7 29.28 7.19 15.15
CA ASN A 7 28.19 6.34 14.65
C ASN A 7 26.83 6.92 15.09
N THR A 8 26.21 7.78 14.25
CA THR A 8 24.76 8.12 14.27
C THR A 8 24.30 9.08 13.16
N SER A 9 25.19 9.63 12.31
CA SER A 9 24.84 10.65 11.29
C SER A 9 24.38 10.12 9.92
N SER A 10 24.26 8.80 9.74
CA SER A 10 24.19 8.17 8.41
C SER A 10 22.86 8.36 7.65
N SER A 11 21.74 8.62 8.33
CA SER A 11 20.44 8.80 7.66
C SER A 11 20.32 10.18 7.00
N GLN A 12 20.67 11.27 7.70
CA GLN A 12 20.48 12.63 7.19
C GLN A 12 21.60 13.15 6.28
N GLN A 13 22.81 12.56 6.32
CA GLN A 13 23.84 12.89 5.32
C GLN A 13 23.55 12.27 3.93
N SER A 14 22.61 11.32 3.84
CA SER A 14 22.28 10.63 2.58
C SER A 14 21.55 11.52 1.55
N THR A 15 20.71 12.46 2.00
CA THR A 15 19.95 13.35 1.12
C THR A 15 20.83 14.46 0.54
N ALA A 16 21.71 15.06 1.36
CA ALA A 16 22.62 16.11 0.91
C ALA A 16 23.70 15.61 -0.07
N ALA A 17 24.13 14.35 0.04
CA ALA A 17 25.16 13.78 -0.83
C ALA A 17 24.63 13.31 -2.20
N ALA A 18 23.31 13.13 -2.35
CA ALA A 18 22.68 12.67 -3.59
C ALA A 18 22.23 13.81 -4.53
N ALA A 19 22.37 15.07 -4.09
CA ALA A 19 21.74 16.25 -4.69
C ALA A 19 22.43 16.84 -5.92
N ALA A 20 23.67 16.45 -6.23
CA ALA A 20 24.49 17.14 -7.23
C ALA A 20 23.95 16.94 -8.66
N GLY A 21 23.25 17.95 -9.19
CA GLY A 21 22.74 17.99 -10.56
C GLY A 21 21.21 17.86 -10.71
N MET A 22 20.43 17.95 -9.63
CA MET A 22 18.95 17.99 -9.72
C MET A 22 18.41 19.40 -9.98
N VAL A 23 17.26 19.49 -10.67
CA VAL A 23 16.51 20.74 -10.82
C VAL A 23 15.68 20.99 -9.56
N ALA A 24 15.88 22.14 -8.92
CA ALA A 24 15.15 22.53 -7.72
C ALA A 24 14.56 23.94 -7.87
N ILE A 25 13.28 24.09 -7.53
CA ILE A 25 12.54 25.37 -7.58
C ILE A 25 12.31 25.94 -6.18
N GLY A 26 12.24 27.27 -6.08
CA GLY A 26 11.72 27.98 -4.92
C GLY A 26 10.26 28.32 -5.14
N ILE A 27 9.39 27.99 -4.17
CA ILE A 27 7.96 28.30 -4.20
C ILE A 27 7.62 29.23 -3.03
N ASP A 28 7.07 30.39 -3.34
CA ASP A 28 6.28 31.16 -2.38
C ASP A 28 4.83 30.72 -2.47
N PHE A 29 4.38 29.91 -1.50
CA PHE A 29 3.01 29.42 -1.44
C PHE A 29 2.17 30.36 -0.58
N GLY A 30 1.73 31.50 -1.12
CA GLY A 30 0.99 32.52 -0.37
C GLY A 30 -0.51 32.23 -0.22
N THR A 31 -1.17 32.98 0.67
CA THR A 31 -2.61 32.76 0.99
C THR A 31 -3.53 33.19 -0.15
N SER A 32 -3.17 34.25 -0.87
CA SER A 32 -3.97 34.85 -1.94
C SER A 32 -3.36 34.60 -3.32
N PHE A 33 -2.02 34.68 -3.42
CA PHE A 33 -1.25 34.35 -4.62
C PHE A 33 -0.06 33.46 -4.23
N SER A 34 0.40 32.67 -5.18
CA SER A 34 1.63 31.90 -5.11
C SER A 34 2.53 32.24 -6.29
N SER A 35 3.84 32.11 -6.10
CA SER A 35 4.88 32.41 -7.09
C SER A 35 5.91 31.30 -7.09
N VAL A 36 6.54 31.03 -8.23
CA VAL A 36 7.62 30.03 -8.36
C VAL A 36 8.79 30.59 -9.15
N GLY A 37 10.00 30.23 -8.73
CA GLY A 37 11.24 30.65 -9.36
C GLY A 37 12.35 29.62 -9.25
N ILE A 38 13.44 29.86 -9.95
CA ILE A 38 14.62 29.00 -9.99
C ILE A 38 15.89 29.84 -9.83
N TYR A 39 16.94 29.26 -9.25
CA TYR A 39 18.29 29.82 -9.29
C TYR A 39 19.17 28.91 -10.16
N ARG A 40 19.75 29.47 -11.23
CA ARG A 40 20.60 28.73 -12.18
C ARG A 40 21.63 29.67 -12.79
N ASN A 41 22.85 29.18 -13.00
CA ASN A 41 23.93 29.92 -13.67
C ASN A 41 24.21 31.31 -13.04
N GLY A 42 24.13 31.40 -11.70
CA GLY A 42 24.38 32.63 -10.95
C GLY A 42 23.25 33.67 -10.98
N LYS A 43 22.09 33.35 -11.54
CA LYS A 43 20.92 34.24 -11.61
C LYS A 43 19.67 33.56 -11.05
N PHE A 44 18.76 34.36 -10.51
CA PHE A 44 17.39 33.94 -10.25
C PHE A 44 16.49 34.29 -11.42
N GLU A 45 15.45 33.49 -11.64
CA GLU A 45 14.37 33.73 -12.60
C GLU A 45 13.04 33.41 -11.91
N ILE A 46 12.06 34.30 -12.04
CA ILE A 46 10.68 34.06 -11.58
C ILE A 46 9.88 33.62 -12.80
N MET A 47 9.19 32.49 -12.68
CA MET A 47 8.44 31.90 -13.78
C MET A 47 7.11 32.61 -13.97
N ALA A 48 6.55 32.51 -15.18
CA ALA A 48 5.25 33.10 -15.52
C ALA A 48 4.30 32.02 -16.04
N ASN A 49 3.00 32.26 -15.89
CA ASN A 49 2.01 31.48 -16.62
C ASN A 49 1.91 31.92 -18.10
N GLU A 50 1.04 31.26 -18.86
CA GLU A 50 0.80 31.54 -20.28
C GLU A 50 0.33 32.98 -20.57
N ALA A 51 -0.25 33.66 -19.59
CA ALA A 51 -0.65 35.07 -19.68
C ALA A 51 0.47 36.05 -19.31
N GLY A 52 1.66 35.57 -18.93
CA GLY A 52 2.78 36.40 -18.48
C GLY A 52 2.72 36.80 -17.00
N ASN A 53 1.79 36.25 -16.21
CA ASN A 53 1.66 36.56 -14.79
C ASN A 53 2.63 35.73 -13.94
N HIS A 54 3.47 36.41 -13.15
CA HIS A 54 4.38 35.78 -12.17
C HIS A 54 3.71 35.40 -10.85
N ARG A 55 2.53 35.98 -10.56
CA ARG A 55 1.71 35.68 -9.38
C ARG A 55 0.48 34.92 -9.83
N ILE A 56 0.26 33.74 -9.26
CA ILE A 56 -0.85 32.85 -9.59
C ILE A 56 -1.84 32.82 -8.41
N PRO A 57 -3.14 33.12 -8.60
CA PRO A 57 -4.10 33.06 -7.50
C PRO A 57 -4.12 31.69 -6.80
N SER A 58 -4.06 31.69 -5.47
CA SER A 58 -4.11 30.48 -4.63
C SER A 58 -5.55 29.97 -4.46
N VAL A 59 -6.22 29.71 -5.60
CA VAL A 59 -7.64 29.34 -5.69
C VAL A 59 -7.78 28.07 -6.52
N VAL A 60 -8.67 27.17 -6.09
CA VAL A 60 -9.08 25.97 -6.84
C VAL A 60 -10.59 25.99 -7.03
N ALA A 61 -11.06 25.77 -8.26
CA ALA A 61 -12.47 25.66 -8.59
C ALA A 61 -12.79 24.28 -9.15
N PHE A 62 -13.93 23.73 -8.73
CA PHE A 62 -14.43 22.44 -9.17
C PHE A 62 -15.60 22.67 -10.14
N THR A 63 -15.47 22.15 -11.36
CA THR A 63 -16.55 22.17 -12.35
C THR A 63 -17.06 20.76 -12.59
N GLU A 64 -18.14 20.60 -13.38
CA GLU A 64 -18.62 19.27 -13.79
C GLU A 64 -17.56 18.41 -14.51
N LYS A 65 -16.54 19.03 -15.12
CA LYS A 65 -15.58 18.35 -16.00
C LYS A 65 -14.15 18.34 -15.44
N THR A 66 -13.68 19.49 -14.96
CA THR A 66 -12.27 19.75 -14.64
C THR A 66 -12.09 20.49 -13.32
N ARG A 67 -10.86 20.44 -12.79
CA ARG A 67 -10.41 21.29 -11.68
C ARG A 67 -9.63 22.45 -12.29
N LEU A 68 -10.03 23.68 -12.00
CA LEU A 68 -9.34 24.90 -12.44
C LEU A 68 -8.45 25.40 -11.29
N VAL A 69 -7.35 26.07 -11.62
CA VAL A 69 -6.42 26.68 -10.65
C VAL A 69 -6.03 28.08 -11.14
N GLY A 70 -5.76 29.02 -10.24
CA GLY A 70 -5.30 30.36 -10.61
C GLY A 70 -6.42 31.26 -11.11
N GLU A 71 -6.15 32.03 -12.17
CA GLU A 71 -7.08 33.06 -12.70
C GLU A 71 -8.42 32.47 -13.17
N GLU A 72 -8.39 31.29 -13.79
CA GLU A 72 -9.60 30.59 -14.24
C GLU A 72 -10.50 30.21 -13.06
N ALA A 73 -9.88 29.73 -11.97
CA ALA A 73 -10.59 29.41 -10.73
C ALA A 73 -11.11 30.67 -10.02
N LEU A 74 -10.36 31.76 -10.05
CA LEU A 74 -10.76 33.06 -9.50
C LEU A 74 -11.95 33.66 -10.27
N ALA A 75 -11.99 33.50 -11.59
CA ALA A 75 -13.13 33.90 -12.42
C ALA A 75 -14.36 33.02 -12.14
N GLN A 76 -14.19 31.70 -12.03
CA GLN A 76 -15.29 30.80 -11.65
C GLN A 76 -15.86 31.11 -10.27
N ALA A 77 -15.02 31.51 -9.31
CA ALA A 77 -15.45 31.87 -7.96
C ALA A 77 -16.42 33.07 -7.91
N ASP A 78 -16.44 33.94 -8.93
CA ASP A 78 -17.39 35.05 -9.01
C ASP A 78 -18.78 34.63 -9.51
N LEU A 79 -18.89 33.45 -10.13
CA LEU A 79 -20.13 32.85 -10.65
C LEU A 79 -20.67 31.79 -9.69
N ASP A 80 -19.80 30.90 -9.22
CA ASP A 80 -20.11 29.79 -8.31
C ASP A 80 -19.11 29.76 -7.14
N PRO A 81 -19.35 30.56 -6.08
CA PRO A 81 -18.50 30.55 -4.88
C PRO A 81 -18.58 29.24 -4.09
N ALA A 82 -19.61 28.41 -4.30
CA ALA A 82 -19.84 27.21 -3.47
C ALA A 82 -18.89 26.06 -3.86
N ASN A 83 -18.50 25.98 -5.13
CA ASN A 83 -17.56 24.98 -5.63
C ASN A 83 -16.13 25.53 -5.80
N CYS A 84 -15.81 26.66 -5.16
CA CYS A 84 -14.48 27.28 -5.20
C CYS A 84 -13.86 27.36 -3.79
N VAL A 85 -12.61 26.90 -3.67
CA VAL A 85 -11.84 26.96 -2.43
C VAL A 85 -10.81 28.08 -2.53
N LEU A 86 -10.96 29.10 -1.67
CA LEU A 86 -10.06 30.23 -1.52
C LEU A 86 -9.38 30.19 -0.13
N GLU A 87 -8.25 30.89 0.01
CA GLU A 87 -7.53 31.09 1.29
C GLU A 87 -7.18 29.79 2.06
N VAL A 88 -7.06 28.64 1.38
CA VAL A 88 -6.91 27.32 2.03
C VAL A 88 -5.72 27.22 3.00
N LYS A 89 -4.65 28.00 2.76
CA LYS A 89 -3.50 28.12 3.67
C LYS A 89 -3.90 28.56 5.09
N ARG A 90 -5.02 29.28 5.27
CA ARG A 90 -5.54 29.68 6.60
C ARG A 90 -6.05 28.50 7.42
N ILE A 91 -6.67 27.49 6.79
CA ILE A 91 -7.26 26.32 7.46
C ILE A 91 -6.34 25.09 7.51
N LEU A 92 -5.30 25.06 6.66
CA LEU A 92 -4.30 24.00 6.58
C LEU A 92 -3.68 23.65 7.95
N GLY A 93 -3.54 22.35 8.24
CA GLY A 93 -2.83 21.83 9.42
C GLY A 93 -3.44 22.18 10.78
N ARG A 94 -4.70 22.64 10.83
CA ARG A 94 -5.47 22.84 12.08
C ARG A 94 -6.22 21.56 12.45
N LEU A 95 -6.28 21.22 13.74
CA LEU A 95 -6.98 20.03 14.24
C LEU A 95 -8.46 20.05 13.85
N LYS A 96 -8.94 18.95 13.26
CA LYS A 96 -10.31 18.80 12.76
C LYS A 96 -11.31 18.67 13.91
N ARG A 97 -12.51 19.23 13.71
CA ARG A 97 -13.73 18.63 14.27
C ARG A 97 -14.18 17.51 13.33
N GLU A 98 -14.69 16.40 13.86
CA GLU A 98 -15.13 15.27 13.04
C GLU A 98 -16.15 15.71 11.98
N GLY A 99 -16.00 15.21 10.74
CA GLY A 99 -16.88 15.53 9.61
C GLY A 99 -16.56 16.82 8.82
N ALA A 100 -15.56 17.62 9.22
CA ALA A 100 -15.26 18.94 8.64
C ALA A 100 -14.35 18.92 7.38
N GLY A 101 -14.65 18.08 6.39
CA GLY A 101 -14.00 18.14 5.06
C GLY A 101 -14.59 19.24 4.16
N LEU A 102 -13.80 19.74 3.21
CA LEU A 102 -14.23 20.73 2.22
C LEU A 102 -15.15 20.06 1.19
N LYS A 103 -16.47 20.26 1.34
CA LYS A 103 -17.47 19.68 0.45
C LYS A 103 -17.68 20.55 -0.79
N VAL A 104 -17.52 19.95 -1.96
CA VAL A 104 -17.74 20.56 -3.28
C VAL A 104 -18.48 19.56 -4.19
N GLN A 105 -19.27 20.03 -5.14
CA GLN A 105 -19.69 19.20 -6.27
C GLN A 105 -18.55 19.05 -7.27
N PHE A 106 -18.28 17.82 -7.69
CA PHE A 106 -17.34 17.52 -8.76
C PHE A 106 -17.81 16.28 -9.53
N LYS A 107 -17.93 16.41 -10.87
CA LYS A 107 -18.48 15.36 -11.76
C LYS A 107 -19.87 14.82 -11.33
N GLY A 108 -20.75 15.69 -10.81
CA GLY A 108 -22.11 15.33 -10.36
C GLY A 108 -22.19 14.68 -8.98
N GLU A 109 -21.06 14.47 -8.29
CA GLU A 109 -20.99 13.90 -6.95
C GLU A 109 -20.56 14.95 -5.93
N THR A 110 -21.08 14.88 -4.70
CA THR A 110 -20.55 15.68 -3.57
C THR A 110 -19.27 15.02 -3.05
N LYS A 111 -18.11 15.63 -3.30
CA LYS A 111 -16.80 15.15 -2.83
C LYS A 111 -16.31 15.99 -1.66
N SER A 112 -15.52 15.35 -0.78
CA SER A 112 -15.00 15.96 0.45
C SER A 112 -13.47 15.95 0.41
N TYR A 113 -12.86 17.10 0.15
CA TYR A 113 -11.41 17.26 0.12
C TYR A 113 -10.83 17.72 1.46
N GLN A 114 -9.60 17.32 1.76
CA GLN A 114 -8.80 17.86 2.86
C GLN A 114 -8.02 19.11 2.39
N PRO A 115 -7.69 20.06 3.29
CA PRO A 115 -6.88 21.23 2.95
C PRO A 115 -5.53 20.86 2.29
N GLU A 116 -4.91 19.77 2.72
CA GLU A 116 -3.66 19.25 2.17
C GLU A 116 -3.79 18.87 0.68
N GLU A 117 -4.95 18.35 0.26
CA GLU A 117 -5.23 17.98 -1.13
C GLU A 117 -5.39 19.20 -2.03
N ILE A 118 -6.09 20.22 -1.55
CA ILE A 118 -6.26 21.49 -2.28
C ILE A 118 -4.91 22.21 -2.42
N CYS A 119 -4.10 22.26 -1.35
CA CYS A 119 -2.73 22.75 -1.41
C CYS A 119 -1.89 21.94 -2.40
N GLY A 120 -2.03 20.61 -2.43
CA GLY A 120 -1.38 19.73 -3.39
C GLY A 120 -1.77 20.01 -4.84
N ILE A 121 -3.05 20.33 -5.11
CA ILE A 121 -3.51 20.75 -6.44
C ILE A 121 -2.82 22.05 -6.88
N ILE A 122 -2.71 23.05 -6.00
CA ILE A 122 -2.04 24.32 -6.32
C ILE A 122 -0.54 24.10 -6.55
N LEU A 123 0.13 23.35 -5.67
CA LEU A 123 1.56 23.04 -5.81
C LEU A 123 1.86 22.22 -7.06
N ALA A 124 0.97 21.30 -7.46
CA ALA A 124 1.09 20.54 -8.70
C ALA A 124 0.97 21.46 -9.92
N HIS A 125 0.05 22.43 -9.92
CA HIS A 125 -0.07 23.42 -10.99
C HIS A 125 1.19 24.29 -11.11
N LEU A 126 1.76 24.77 -9.99
CA LEU A 126 3.01 25.53 -9.99
C LEU A 126 4.20 24.70 -10.49
N ARG A 127 4.28 23.41 -10.12
CA ARG A 127 5.27 22.47 -10.67
C ARG A 127 5.11 22.32 -12.18
N SER A 128 3.91 22.05 -12.68
CA SER A 128 3.63 21.90 -14.11
C SER A 128 3.89 23.18 -14.90
N MET A 129 3.69 24.37 -14.29
CA MET A 129 4.09 25.64 -14.89
C MET A 129 5.62 25.74 -15.03
N ALA A 130 6.37 25.40 -13.98
CA ALA A 130 7.82 25.37 -14.01
C ALA A 130 8.39 24.35 -15.03
N GLU A 131 7.82 23.15 -15.08
CA GLU A 131 8.21 22.08 -16.01
C GLU A 131 8.05 22.51 -17.48
N ARG A 132 6.97 23.23 -17.80
CA ARG A 132 6.73 23.77 -19.15
C ARG A 132 7.68 24.90 -19.53
N GLN A 133 8.00 25.82 -18.62
CA GLN A 133 8.93 26.93 -18.90
C GLN A 133 10.39 26.44 -19.00
N LEU A 134 10.77 25.41 -18.23
CA LEU A 134 12.14 24.86 -18.23
C LEU A 134 12.37 23.79 -19.31
N GLY A 135 11.32 23.11 -19.77
CA GLY A 135 11.45 21.98 -20.70
C GLY A 135 12.04 20.69 -20.08
N GLU A 136 12.16 20.64 -18.76
CA GLU A 136 12.70 19.51 -17.99
C GLU A 136 11.87 19.25 -16.72
N LYS A 137 11.90 18.01 -16.22
CA LYS A 137 11.06 17.56 -15.10
C LYS A 137 11.55 18.14 -13.77
N VAL A 138 10.63 18.65 -12.95
CA VAL A 138 10.94 19.29 -11.66
C VAL A 138 10.52 18.37 -10.52
N THR A 139 11.51 17.77 -9.85
CA THR A 139 11.28 16.77 -8.79
C THR A 139 11.46 17.31 -7.37
N SER A 140 12.07 18.49 -7.21
CA SER A 140 12.53 19.01 -5.93
C SER A 140 12.14 20.48 -5.73
N ALA A 141 11.81 20.87 -4.50
CA ALA A 141 11.43 22.24 -4.17
C ALA A 141 11.90 22.71 -2.79
N VAL A 142 12.08 24.02 -2.64
CA VAL A 142 12.08 24.72 -1.34
C VAL A 142 10.80 25.53 -1.27
N ILE A 143 10.03 25.36 -0.19
CA ILE A 143 8.71 26.01 -0.05
C ILE A 143 8.76 27.00 1.11
N ALA A 144 8.31 28.23 0.86
CA ALA A 144 8.19 29.27 1.87
C ALA A 144 6.93 29.07 2.72
N VAL A 145 7.07 29.24 4.05
CA VAL A 145 5.99 29.15 5.02
C VAL A 145 6.07 30.29 6.05
N PRO A 146 4.95 30.71 6.67
CA PRO A 146 4.98 31.72 7.73
C PRO A 146 5.85 31.25 8.90
N ALA A 147 6.61 32.17 9.49
CA ALA A 147 7.50 31.85 10.61
C ALA A 147 6.72 31.27 11.80
N GLN A 148 5.53 31.81 12.08
CA GLN A 148 4.63 31.34 13.15
C GLN A 148 3.80 30.08 12.81
N PHE A 149 4.06 29.36 11.70
CA PHE A 149 3.44 28.05 11.45
C PHE A 149 3.84 27.02 12.50
N SER A 150 2.84 26.31 13.04
CA SER A 150 3.04 25.19 13.97
C SER A 150 3.59 23.93 13.30
N ASP A 151 4.02 22.95 14.10
CA ASP A 151 4.40 21.61 13.61
C ASP A 151 3.30 20.94 12.76
N GLY A 152 2.02 21.22 13.04
CA GLY A 152 0.87 20.75 12.25
C GLY A 152 0.84 21.34 10.85
N GLN A 153 0.99 22.65 10.75
CA GLN A 153 0.94 23.38 9.48
C GLN A 153 2.18 23.11 8.63
N ARG A 154 3.36 22.96 9.26
CA ARG A 154 4.60 22.58 8.58
C ARG A 154 4.50 21.17 7.97
N GLN A 155 4.00 20.19 8.73
CA GLN A 155 3.79 18.84 8.20
C GLN A 155 2.77 18.83 7.06
N ALA A 156 1.65 19.54 7.20
CA ALA A 156 0.61 19.61 6.18
C ALA A 156 1.11 20.20 4.82
N ILE A 157 2.10 21.11 4.84
CA ILE A 157 2.79 21.57 3.61
C ILE A 157 3.68 20.47 3.00
N LEU A 158 4.38 19.67 3.81
CA LEU A 158 5.18 18.53 3.33
C LEU A 158 4.28 17.44 2.70
N ASP A 159 3.12 17.20 3.30
CA ASP A 159 2.13 16.24 2.80
C ASP A 159 1.50 16.75 1.48
N ALA A 160 1.11 18.04 1.42
CA ALA A 160 0.65 18.69 0.20
C ALA A 160 1.68 18.67 -0.94
N ALA A 161 2.96 18.89 -0.62
CA ALA A 161 4.05 18.78 -1.61
C ALA A 161 4.26 17.33 -2.08
N THR A 162 4.09 16.35 -1.20
CA THR A 162 4.11 14.92 -1.56
C THR A 162 2.95 14.60 -2.53
N ILE A 163 1.75 15.12 -2.26
CA ILE A 163 0.58 15.03 -3.16
C ILE A 163 0.89 15.64 -4.53
N ALA A 164 1.57 16.79 -4.55
CA ALA A 164 2.05 17.46 -5.77
C ALA A 164 3.23 16.77 -6.48
N GLY A 165 3.75 15.65 -5.96
CA GLY A 165 4.91 14.94 -6.51
C GLY A 165 6.24 15.68 -6.36
N LEU A 166 6.34 16.63 -5.41
CA LEU A 166 7.53 17.41 -5.11
C LEU A 166 8.27 16.87 -3.88
N THR A 167 9.58 16.69 -4.00
CA THR A 167 10.48 16.40 -2.87
C THR A 167 10.86 17.72 -2.22
N VAL A 168 10.37 17.98 -0.99
CA VAL A 168 10.73 19.20 -0.26
C VAL A 168 12.14 19.07 0.31
N LEU A 169 13.08 19.85 -0.24
CA LEU A 169 14.45 19.95 0.25
C LEU A 169 14.52 20.70 1.57
N ARG A 170 13.69 21.75 1.70
CA ARG A 170 13.59 22.59 2.88
C ARG A 170 12.26 23.35 2.92
N LEU A 171 11.67 23.49 4.11
CA LEU A 171 10.74 24.58 4.40
C LEU A 171 11.53 25.79 4.90
N ILE A 172 11.40 26.92 4.22
CA ILE A 172 12.05 28.18 4.62
C ILE A 172 11.00 29.14 5.20
N ASN A 173 11.34 29.86 6.27
CA ASN A 173 10.43 30.86 6.80
C ASN A 173 10.38 32.07 5.84
N GLU A 174 9.18 32.57 5.51
CA GLU A 174 8.95 33.73 4.64
C GLU A 174 9.86 34.94 4.95
N PRO A 175 9.96 35.44 6.20
CA PRO A 175 10.88 36.55 6.51
C PRO A 175 12.37 36.19 6.39
N THR A 176 12.74 34.91 6.54
CA THR A 176 14.12 34.43 6.35
C THR A 176 14.48 34.37 4.86
N ALA A 177 13.56 33.93 4.02
CA ALA A 177 13.71 33.97 2.56
C ALA A 177 13.90 35.43 2.08
N ALA A 178 13.04 36.35 2.52
CA ALA A 178 13.18 37.76 2.18
C ALA A 178 14.51 38.37 2.65
N ALA A 179 14.99 38.01 3.85
CA ALA A 179 16.30 38.45 4.33
C ALA A 179 17.45 37.95 3.43
N ILE A 180 17.41 36.69 2.96
CA ILE A 180 18.38 36.15 2.00
C ILE A 180 18.36 36.92 0.67
N SER A 181 17.17 37.20 0.13
CA SER A 181 17.01 38.00 -1.10
C SER A 181 17.60 39.41 -0.97
N PHE A 182 17.59 40.00 0.23
CA PHE A 182 18.19 41.30 0.51
C PHE A 182 19.70 41.23 0.66
N GLY A 183 20.21 40.26 1.44
CA GLY A 183 21.63 40.16 1.75
C GLY A 183 22.51 39.77 0.55
N LEU A 184 21.96 39.05 -0.45
CA LEU A 184 22.70 38.68 -1.66
C LEU A 184 23.24 39.90 -2.44
N ASN A 185 22.47 40.98 -2.49
CA ASN A 185 22.76 42.15 -3.33
C ASN A 185 23.51 43.28 -2.60
N LYS A 186 23.70 43.18 -1.27
CA LYS A 186 24.41 44.20 -0.47
C LYS A 186 25.73 43.66 0.09
N LYS A 187 26.82 44.41 -0.14
CA LYS A 187 28.06 44.25 0.64
C LYS A 187 27.86 44.82 2.04
N VAL A 188 27.27 44.02 2.93
CA VAL A 188 27.09 44.36 4.35
C VAL A 188 28.45 44.43 5.03
N ILE A 189 28.79 45.59 5.61
CA ILE A 189 30.02 45.79 6.37
C ILE A 189 29.69 45.63 7.86
N GLY A 190 30.26 44.61 8.50
CA GLY A 190 30.03 44.30 9.92
C GLY A 190 28.74 43.51 10.19
N GLU A 191 28.37 43.41 11.46
CA GLU A 191 27.12 42.77 11.90
C GLU A 191 25.96 43.78 11.82
N GLN A 192 24.97 43.52 10.95
CA GLN A 192 23.76 44.35 10.85
C GLN A 192 22.52 43.61 11.35
N TYR A 193 21.62 44.35 11.98
CA TYR A 193 20.32 43.87 12.44
C TYR A 193 19.23 44.40 11.51
N VAL A 194 18.51 43.49 10.86
CA VAL A 194 17.41 43.79 9.94
C VAL A 194 16.10 43.36 10.59
N LEU A 195 15.11 44.25 10.63
CA LEU A 195 13.74 43.87 10.93
C LEU A 195 13.03 43.53 9.63
N VAL A 196 12.48 42.32 9.53
CA VAL A 196 11.64 41.91 8.40
C VAL A 196 10.20 41.79 8.88
N CYS A 197 9.30 42.60 8.31
CA CYS A 197 7.87 42.55 8.53
C CYS A 197 7.19 41.99 7.28
N SER A 198 6.77 40.72 7.34
CA SER A 198 5.95 40.07 6.32
C SER A 198 4.49 40.25 6.67
N PHE A 199 3.75 41.01 5.85
CA PHE A 199 2.31 41.23 6.02
C PHE A 199 1.58 40.82 4.74
N GLY A 200 1.14 39.57 4.72
CA GLY A 200 0.54 38.92 3.55
C GLY A 200 -0.99 38.97 3.54
N GLY A 201 -1.59 38.02 2.80
CA GLY A 201 -3.06 37.90 2.66
C GLY A 201 -3.78 37.42 3.93
N GLY A 202 -3.16 36.56 4.74
CA GLY A 202 -3.80 35.99 5.94
C GLY A 202 -2.89 35.76 7.16
N PHE A 203 -1.63 36.20 7.09
CA PHE A 203 -0.61 36.02 8.13
C PHE A 203 0.26 37.28 8.27
N LEU A 204 0.68 37.56 9.50
CA LEU A 204 1.68 38.56 9.86
C LEU A 204 2.86 37.87 10.55
N ASP A 205 4.07 38.06 10.05
CA ASP A 205 5.32 37.67 10.73
C ASP A 205 6.28 38.86 10.84
N VAL A 206 6.86 39.04 12.02
CA VAL A 206 7.92 40.01 12.29
C VAL A 206 9.13 39.28 12.87
N SER A 207 10.25 39.33 12.16
CA SER A 207 11.50 38.68 12.57
C SER A 207 12.65 39.66 12.62
N ILE A 208 13.48 39.55 13.67
CA ILE A 208 14.77 40.24 13.76
C ILE A 208 15.84 39.28 13.26
N VAL A 209 16.46 39.62 12.12
CA VAL A 209 17.50 38.82 11.48
C VAL A 209 18.82 39.57 11.55
N THR A 210 19.89 38.86 11.87
CA THR A 210 21.25 39.40 11.82
C THR A 210 21.96 38.89 10.58
N ILE A 211 22.58 39.81 9.84
CA ILE A 211 23.30 39.54 8.59
C ILE A 211 24.76 39.97 8.76
N TYR A 212 25.69 39.04 8.52
CA TYR A 212 27.13 39.30 8.51
C TYR A 212 27.86 38.24 7.66
N ASN A 213 28.77 38.63 6.77
CA ASN A 213 29.63 37.71 6.00
C ASN A 213 28.90 36.48 5.38
N GLY A 214 27.72 36.67 4.78
CA GLY A 214 26.92 35.58 4.19
C GLY A 214 26.12 34.73 5.19
N ILE A 215 26.24 35.01 6.50
CA ILE A 215 25.47 34.35 7.57
C ILE A 215 24.20 35.15 7.87
N PHE A 216 23.05 34.45 7.87
CA PHE A 216 21.72 34.95 8.20
C PHE A 216 21.21 34.24 9.45
N GLN A 217 21.23 34.90 10.60
CA GLN A 217 20.76 34.32 11.85
C GLN A 217 19.52 35.04 12.34
N VAL A 218 18.38 34.35 12.38
CA VAL A 218 17.19 34.85 13.06
C VAL A 218 17.50 34.92 14.57
N LYS A 219 17.23 36.05 15.22
CA LYS A 219 17.45 36.26 16.67
C LYS A 219 16.16 36.15 17.47
N ALA A 220 15.03 36.55 16.87
CA ALA A 220 13.69 36.32 17.41
C ALA A 220 12.64 36.48 16.31
N SER A 221 11.48 35.84 16.52
CA SER A 221 10.27 36.06 15.72
C SER A 221 9.05 36.32 16.62
N SER A 222 8.08 37.04 16.08
CA SER A 222 6.71 37.20 16.59
C SER A 222 5.76 37.34 15.42
N GLY A 223 4.47 37.06 15.59
CA GLY A 223 3.51 37.15 14.50
C GLY A 223 2.14 36.62 14.91
N ASP A 224 1.21 36.73 13.97
CA ASP A 224 -0.22 36.48 14.17
C ASP A 224 -0.76 35.64 13.01
N THR A 225 -1.36 34.49 13.35
CA THR A 225 -1.88 33.51 12.38
C THR A 225 -3.33 33.75 11.97
N GLN A 226 -3.90 34.88 12.39
CA GLN A 226 -5.26 35.34 12.09
C GLN A 226 -5.27 36.87 11.82
N LEU A 227 -4.27 37.35 11.08
CA LEU A 227 -4.12 38.75 10.72
C LEU A 227 -3.44 38.89 9.34
N GLY A 228 -4.18 39.42 8.36
CA GLY A 228 -3.70 39.67 7.00
C GLY A 228 -4.64 40.58 6.21
N GLY A 229 -4.32 40.77 4.93
CA GLY A 229 -5.10 41.60 4.02
C GLY A 229 -6.58 41.21 3.87
N ALA A 230 -6.91 39.92 4.01
CA ALA A 230 -8.27 39.39 3.94
C ALA A 230 -9.15 39.77 5.15
N ASP A 231 -8.54 40.07 6.29
CA ASP A 231 -9.26 40.50 7.50
C ASP A 231 -9.70 41.96 7.36
N ILE A 232 -8.87 42.79 6.70
CA ILE A 232 -9.21 44.16 6.29
C ILE A 232 -10.36 44.15 5.27
N ASP A 233 -10.32 43.24 4.28
CA ASP A 233 -11.42 43.06 3.32
C ASP A 233 -12.71 42.64 4.03
N THR A 234 -12.61 41.80 5.06
CA THR A 234 -13.76 41.35 5.86
C THR A 234 -14.38 42.50 6.64
N ARG A 235 -13.60 43.40 7.26
CA ARG A 235 -14.12 44.61 7.93
C ARG A 235 -14.89 45.52 6.98
N LEU A 236 -14.41 45.69 5.75
CA LEU A 236 -15.11 46.47 4.72
C LEU A 236 -16.42 45.79 4.27
N VAL A 237 -16.40 44.46 4.07
CA VAL A 237 -17.61 43.68 3.74
C VAL A 237 -18.64 43.77 4.86
N GLU A 238 -18.24 43.56 6.12
CA GLU A 238 -19.13 43.65 7.30
C GLU A 238 -19.74 45.04 7.44
N HIS A 239 -18.95 46.10 7.25
CA HIS A 239 -19.45 47.48 7.23
C HIS A 239 -20.53 47.70 6.17
N PHE A 240 -20.30 47.27 4.93
CA PHE A 240 -21.26 47.45 3.84
C PHE A 240 -22.50 46.55 3.94
N VAL A 241 -22.36 45.31 4.44
CA VAL A 241 -23.50 44.44 4.76
C VAL A 241 -24.38 45.08 5.83
N LYS A 242 -23.77 45.60 6.91
CA LYS A 242 -24.49 46.33 7.96
C LYS A 242 -25.18 47.58 7.42
N GLN A 243 -24.46 48.39 6.62
CA GLN A 243 -25.02 49.61 6.03
C GLN A 243 -26.21 49.32 5.10
N LEU A 244 -26.15 48.26 4.27
CA LEU A 244 -27.28 47.84 3.42
C LEU A 244 -28.50 47.40 4.24
N ARG A 245 -28.26 46.68 5.34
CA ARG A 245 -29.31 46.24 6.26
C ARG A 245 -29.99 47.43 6.95
N GLU A 246 -29.20 48.39 7.43
CA GLU A 246 -29.70 49.56 8.17
C GLU A 246 -30.35 50.62 7.26
N THR A 247 -29.78 50.88 6.07
CA THR A 247 -30.26 51.95 5.18
C THR A 247 -31.34 51.50 4.18
N ARG A 248 -31.42 50.20 3.86
CA ARG A 248 -32.34 49.67 2.84
C ARG A 248 -33.13 48.44 3.27
N GLY A 249 -32.87 47.88 4.45
CA GLY A 249 -33.51 46.63 4.90
C GLY A 249 -33.07 45.37 4.17
N ILE A 250 -32.00 45.44 3.35
CA ILE A 250 -31.53 44.32 2.52
C ILE A 250 -30.41 43.58 3.25
N ASP A 251 -30.57 42.28 3.46
CA ASP A 251 -29.55 41.42 4.05
C ASP A 251 -28.99 40.43 3.02
N ILE A 252 -27.77 40.69 2.55
CA ILE A 252 -27.09 39.84 1.57
C ILE A 252 -26.31 38.69 2.21
N SER A 253 -26.27 38.56 3.55
CA SER A 253 -25.39 37.62 4.27
C SER A 253 -25.58 36.15 3.88
N HIS A 254 -26.79 35.79 3.44
CA HIS A 254 -27.15 34.44 3.00
C HIS A 254 -26.90 34.18 1.50
N ASN A 255 -26.54 35.21 0.72
CA ASN A 255 -26.30 35.10 -0.71
C ASN A 255 -24.79 35.13 -1.00
N ALA A 256 -24.19 33.95 -1.14
CA ALA A 256 -22.75 33.79 -1.35
C ALA A 256 -22.22 34.57 -2.58
N VAL A 257 -22.99 34.64 -3.67
CA VAL A 257 -22.61 35.37 -4.89
C VAL A 257 -22.59 36.89 -4.63
N ALA A 258 -23.59 37.43 -3.93
CA ALA A 258 -23.64 38.84 -3.56
C ALA A 258 -22.48 39.22 -2.61
N VAL A 259 -22.23 38.40 -1.59
CA VAL A 259 -21.10 38.58 -0.65
C VAL A 259 -19.76 38.50 -1.38
N ARG A 260 -19.60 37.59 -2.35
CA ARG A 260 -18.39 37.47 -3.16
C ARG A 260 -18.16 38.70 -4.05
N LYS A 261 -19.19 39.18 -4.74
CA LYS A 261 -19.14 40.43 -5.53
C LYS A 261 -18.72 41.62 -4.67
N LEU A 262 -19.33 41.77 -3.49
CA LEU A 262 -18.97 42.83 -2.54
C LEU A 262 -17.52 42.68 -2.07
N ARG A 263 -17.08 41.48 -1.68
CA ARG A 263 -15.69 41.22 -1.25
C ARG A 263 -14.67 41.58 -2.33
N LYS A 264 -14.92 41.21 -3.59
CA LYS A 264 -14.07 41.59 -4.73
C LYS A 264 -13.98 43.12 -4.90
N ALA A 265 -15.11 43.82 -4.76
CA ALA A 265 -15.13 45.28 -4.82
C ALA A 265 -14.39 45.93 -3.64
N CYS A 266 -14.52 45.39 -2.42
CA CYS A 266 -13.80 45.85 -1.23
C CYS A 266 -12.28 45.63 -1.35
N GLU A 267 -11.84 44.46 -1.85
CA GLU A 267 -10.42 44.16 -2.09
C GLU A 267 -9.81 45.13 -3.12
N GLN A 268 -10.54 45.39 -4.22
CA GLN A 268 -10.13 46.35 -5.24
C GLN A 268 -10.07 47.77 -4.68
N ALA A 269 -11.08 48.20 -3.92
CA ALA A 269 -11.11 49.49 -3.24
C ALA A 269 -9.92 49.66 -2.29
N LYS A 270 -9.63 48.65 -1.45
CA LYS A 270 -8.45 48.61 -0.56
C LYS A 270 -7.14 48.79 -1.35
N ARG A 271 -6.97 48.08 -2.48
CA ARG A 271 -5.78 48.23 -3.35
C ARG A 271 -5.66 49.63 -3.93
N THR A 272 -6.74 50.21 -4.44
CA THR A 272 -6.74 51.59 -4.98
C THR A 272 -6.44 52.63 -3.89
N LEU A 273 -6.96 52.43 -2.68
CA LEU A 273 -6.68 53.26 -1.50
C LEU A 273 -5.24 53.14 -0.98
N SER A 274 -4.41 52.21 -1.46
CA SER A 274 -2.97 52.29 -1.20
C SER A 274 -2.34 53.54 -1.86
N TYR A 275 -2.95 54.04 -2.94
CA TYR A 275 -2.41 55.13 -3.76
C TYR A 275 -3.29 56.41 -3.73
N THR A 276 -4.62 56.28 -3.73
CA THR A 276 -5.56 57.41 -3.69
C THR A 276 -6.06 57.72 -2.27
N SER A 277 -6.72 58.85 -2.04
CA SER A 277 -7.34 59.18 -0.73
C SER A 277 -8.75 58.60 -0.56
N GLN A 278 -9.50 58.51 -1.66
CA GLN A 278 -10.85 57.99 -1.73
C GLN A 278 -11.09 57.24 -3.05
N VAL A 279 -12.10 56.36 -3.06
CA VAL A 279 -12.55 55.60 -4.23
C VAL A 279 -14.06 55.40 -4.18
N SER A 280 -14.74 55.52 -5.33
CA SER A 280 -16.15 55.15 -5.48
C SER A 280 -16.27 53.64 -5.68
N LEU A 281 -17.14 53.00 -4.89
CA LEU A 281 -17.47 51.59 -4.97
C LEU A 281 -18.89 51.49 -5.56
N GLU A 282 -18.98 51.03 -6.81
CA GLU A 282 -20.22 50.90 -7.56
C GLU A 282 -20.41 49.45 -8.02
N ILE A 283 -21.58 48.87 -7.73
CA ILE A 283 -21.97 47.51 -8.13
C ILE A 283 -23.41 47.59 -8.64
N GLU A 284 -23.61 47.50 -9.96
CA GLU A 284 -24.93 47.74 -10.57
C GLU A 284 -25.98 46.68 -10.25
N ASN A 285 -25.56 45.44 -9.96
CA ASN A 285 -26.44 44.31 -9.63
C ASN A 285 -25.85 43.47 -8.49
N LEU A 286 -25.98 43.96 -7.26
CA LEU A 286 -25.48 43.27 -6.06
C LEU A 286 -26.44 42.16 -5.60
N HIS A 287 -27.72 42.48 -5.45
CA HIS A 287 -28.77 41.55 -5.02
C HIS A 287 -30.12 41.98 -5.60
N GLU A 288 -30.85 41.09 -6.27
CA GLU A 288 -32.22 41.31 -6.80
C GLU A 288 -32.43 42.63 -7.57
N GLY A 289 -31.44 43.07 -8.35
CA GLY A 289 -31.48 44.33 -9.12
C GLY A 289 -31.13 45.59 -8.32
N HIS A 290 -30.85 45.48 -7.02
CA HIS A 290 -30.38 46.59 -6.20
C HIS A 290 -28.89 46.86 -6.42
N LYS A 291 -28.56 48.11 -6.77
CA LYS A 291 -27.18 48.60 -6.89
C LYS A 291 -26.59 49.09 -5.58
N LEU A 292 -25.32 48.80 -5.31
CA LEU A 292 -24.54 49.49 -4.28
C LEU A 292 -23.78 50.65 -4.92
N SER A 293 -23.77 51.81 -4.25
CA SER A 293 -22.98 52.98 -4.61
C SER A 293 -22.60 53.67 -3.31
N ALA A 294 -21.30 53.75 -3.04
CA ALA A 294 -20.73 54.32 -1.82
C ALA A 294 -19.32 54.87 -2.10
N THR A 295 -18.82 55.75 -1.25
CA THR A 295 -17.43 56.24 -1.29
C THR A 295 -16.66 55.67 -0.11
N VAL A 296 -15.54 55.01 -0.37
CA VAL A 296 -14.60 54.56 0.68
C VAL A 296 -13.43 55.54 0.71
N SER A 297 -13.07 56.03 1.89
CA SER A 297 -11.85 56.84 2.10
C SER A 297 -10.82 56.10 2.94
N LYS A 298 -9.57 56.58 2.95
CA LYS A 298 -8.50 56.07 3.81
C LYS A 298 -8.89 56.12 5.29
N GLU A 299 -9.49 57.23 5.70
CA GLU A 299 -9.87 57.49 7.09
C GLU A 299 -10.90 56.46 7.59
N LEU A 300 -11.85 56.06 6.73
CA LEU A 300 -12.82 55.00 7.02
C LEU A 300 -12.14 53.63 7.19
N VAL A 301 -11.17 53.29 6.34
CA VAL A 301 -10.40 52.03 6.49
C VAL A 301 -9.58 52.05 7.79
N ASP A 302 -8.94 53.18 8.09
CA ASP A 302 -8.13 53.39 9.29
C ASP A 302 -8.95 53.31 10.59
N GLU A 303 -10.20 53.80 10.58
CA GLU A 303 -11.13 53.64 11.69
C GLU A 303 -11.60 52.18 11.84
N LEU A 304 -12.07 51.55 10.75
CA LEU A 304 -12.60 50.17 10.75
C LEU A 304 -11.55 49.10 11.07
N CYS A 305 -10.27 49.38 10.86
CA CYS A 305 -9.15 48.44 11.03
C CYS A 305 -8.16 48.87 12.13
N LYS A 306 -8.50 49.85 12.95
CA LYS A 306 -7.61 50.42 13.98
C LYS A 306 -6.97 49.35 14.88
N ASP A 307 -7.76 48.42 15.40
CA ASP A 307 -7.32 47.31 16.26
C ASP A 307 -6.39 46.33 15.53
N LEU A 308 -6.60 46.12 14.23
CA LEU A 308 -5.72 45.29 13.39
C LEU A 308 -4.35 45.96 13.23
N PHE A 309 -4.31 47.28 13.04
CA PHE A 309 -3.05 48.03 12.94
C PHE A 309 -2.32 48.13 14.29
N GLU A 310 -3.04 48.24 15.40
CA GLU A 310 -2.45 48.18 16.75
C GLU A 310 -1.82 46.79 17.03
N ARG A 311 -2.46 45.70 16.60
CA ARG A 311 -1.88 44.33 16.66
C ARG A 311 -0.57 44.20 15.87
N ILE A 312 -0.43 44.84 14.71
CA ILE A 312 0.84 44.82 13.95
C ILE A 312 1.98 45.41 14.79
N MET A 313 1.77 46.56 15.42
CA MET A 313 2.80 47.23 16.22
C MET A 313 3.14 46.45 17.50
N LEU A 314 2.15 45.82 18.12
CA LEU A 314 2.39 44.90 19.24
C LEU A 314 3.39 43.80 18.88
N HIS A 315 3.26 43.18 17.70
CA HIS A 315 4.19 42.13 17.25
C HIS A 315 5.59 42.66 16.92
N VAL A 316 5.71 43.89 16.42
CA VAL A 316 7.00 44.58 16.22
C VAL A 316 7.72 44.81 17.54
N GLU A 317 7.02 45.34 18.54
CA GLU A 317 7.57 45.50 19.89
C GLU A 317 7.94 44.15 20.51
N MET A 318 7.08 43.13 20.38
CA MET A 318 7.37 41.79 20.88
C MET A 318 8.61 41.17 20.23
N ALA A 319 8.81 41.35 18.92
CA ALA A 319 10.00 40.86 18.22
C ALA A 319 11.29 41.52 18.75
N LEU A 320 11.29 42.85 18.93
CA LEU A 320 12.42 43.60 19.52
C LEU A 320 12.73 43.17 20.96
N ARG A 321 11.70 43.12 21.82
CA ARG A 321 11.83 42.67 23.22
C ARG A 321 12.38 41.23 23.28
N ARG A 322 11.88 40.33 22.44
CA ARG A 322 12.35 38.92 22.35
C ARG A 322 13.80 38.82 21.84
N ALA A 323 14.21 39.66 20.90
CA ALA A 323 15.59 39.75 20.41
C ALA A 323 16.55 40.41 21.42
N ARG A 324 16.02 41.03 22.49
CA ARG A 324 16.75 41.90 23.43
C ARG A 324 17.48 43.03 22.71
N LYS A 325 16.80 43.65 21.74
CA LYS A 325 17.32 44.78 20.97
C LYS A 325 16.42 45.98 21.13
N ASP A 326 17.04 47.13 21.29
CA ASP A 326 16.37 48.42 21.21
C ASP A 326 16.06 48.76 19.74
N ARG A 327 15.02 49.55 19.49
CA ARG A 327 14.65 50.04 18.16
C ARG A 327 15.79 50.77 17.44
N PHE A 328 16.67 51.47 18.18
CA PHE A 328 17.83 52.16 17.62
C PHE A 328 18.88 51.22 17.04
N ALA A 329 18.95 49.96 17.52
CA ALA A 329 19.92 48.95 17.07
C ALA A 329 19.52 48.25 15.77
N VAL A 330 18.28 48.41 15.31
CA VAL A 330 17.86 47.98 13.97
C VAL A 330 18.53 48.91 12.95
N HIS A 331 19.16 48.34 11.93
CA HIS A 331 19.86 49.05 10.87
C HIS A 331 18.96 49.27 9.66
N GLU A 332 18.17 48.25 9.31
CA GLU A 332 17.34 48.20 8.10
C GLU A 332 15.95 47.65 8.46
N ILE A 333 14.91 48.20 7.84
CA ILE A 333 13.52 47.79 8.03
C ILE A 333 12.96 47.38 6.69
N MET A 334 12.69 46.08 6.53
CA MET A 334 12.15 45.49 5.30
C MET A 334 10.65 45.23 5.45
N LEU A 335 9.90 45.62 4.41
CA LEU A 335 8.49 45.28 4.24
C LEU A 335 8.33 44.24 3.13
N VAL A 336 7.52 43.21 3.41
CA VAL A 336 7.31 42.06 2.52
C VAL A 336 5.81 41.72 2.51
N GLY A 337 5.30 41.26 1.36
CA GLY A 337 3.90 40.89 1.19
C GLY A 337 2.98 42.07 0.80
N GLU A 338 1.90 41.77 0.07
CA GLU A 338 1.08 42.80 -0.58
C GLU A 338 0.43 43.79 0.39
N SER A 339 0.05 43.33 1.60
CA SER A 339 -0.64 44.16 2.60
C SER A 339 0.30 45.19 3.24
N SER A 340 1.62 45.02 3.11
CA SER A 340 2.61 46.01 3.55
C SER A 340 2.59 47.30 2.71
N ARG A 341 1.87 47.30 1.57
CA ARG A 341 1.65 48.49 0.73
C ARG A 341 0.64 49.48 1.32
N ILE A 342 -0.08 49.10 2.38
CA ILE A 342 -1.07 49.96 3.04
C ILE A 342 -0.35 51.14 3.72
N PRO A 343 -0.63 52.41 3.34
CA PRO A 343 0.11 53.57 3.84
C PRO A 343 0.10 53.69 5.37
N ARG A 344 -1.01 53.34 6.03
CA ARG A 344 -1.14 53.39 7.49
C ARG A 344 -0.10 52.52 8.21
N VAL A 345 0.16 51.32 7.69
CA VAL A 345 1.17 50.38 8.22
C VAL A 345 2.58 50.97 8.05
N GLN A 346 2.86 51.56 6.88
CA GLN A 346 4.15 52.19 6.60
C GLN A 346 4.42 53.41 7.49
N ILE A 347 3.41 54.27 7.68
CA ILE A 347 3.48 55.43 8.56
C ILE A 347 3.76 54.98 10.00
N MET A 348 2.96 54.05 10.54
CA MET A 348 3.11 53.59 11.92
C MET A 348 4.48 52.95 12.19
N LEU A 349 5.02 52.18 11.22
CA LEU A 349 6.37 51.62 11.33
C LEU A 349 7.46 52.68 11.24
N SER A 350 7.36 53.62 10.29
CA SER A 350 8.34 54.71 10.17
C SER A 350 8.34 55.60 11.42
N GLU A 351 7.17 55.97 11.95
CA GLU A 351 7.02 56.76 13.18
C GLU A 351 7.61 56.04 14.40
N PHE A 352 7.34 54.74 14.55
CA PHE A 352 7.90 53.93 15.64
C PHE A 352 9.44 53.87 15.62
N PHE A 353 10.03 53.87 14.42
CA PHE A 353 11.48 53.94 14.20
C PHE A 353 11.99 55.38 13.91
N ASP A 354 11.40 56.38 14.56
CA ASP A 354 11.84 57.79 14.56
C ASP A 354 11.94 58.41 13.16
N ARG A 355 10.94 58.14 12.31
CA ARG A 355 10.80 58.59 10.92
C ARG A 355 11.93 58.14 9.98
N ARG A 356 12.58 57.01 10.29
CA ARG A 356 13.51 56.36 9.36
C ARG A 356 12.79 55.91 8.08
N SER A 357 13.51 55.98 6.96
CA SER A 357 13.07 55.44 5.68
C SER A 357 12.97 53.92 5.74
N LEU A 358 11.85 53.39 5.24
CA LEU A 358 11.65 51.96 5.04
C LEU A 358 12.40 51.51 3.78
N ASN A 359 12.95 50.29 3.79
CA ASN A 359 13.79 49.81 2.70
C ASN A 359 12.94 49.37 1.49
N SER A 360 13.19 49.99 0.34
CA SER A 360 12.52 49.71 -0.94
C SER A 360 13.44 49.07 -1.99
N ALA A 361 14.64 48.62 -1.61
CA ALA A 361 15.64 48.08 -2.55
C ALA A 361 15.33 46.65 -3.03
N VAL A 362 14.31 45.99 -2.46
CA VAL A 362 13.82 44.67 -2.85
C VAL A 362 12.32 44.79 -3.10
N ASN A 363 11.81 44.13 -4.14
CA ASN A 363 10.38 44.10 -4.42
C ASN A 363 9.64 43.30 -3.34
N SER A 364 8.70 43.94 -2.65
CA SER A 364 7.94 43.36 -1.53
C SER A 364 7.19 42.08 -1.89
N ASP A 365 6.79 41.94 -3.15
CA ASP A 365 5.94 40.85 -3.63
C ASP A 365 6.76 39.67 -4.19
N GLU A 366 8.07 39.85 -4.39
CA GLU A 366 8.98 38.86 -5.00
C GLU A 366 10.09 38.38 -4.04
N ALA A 367 10.40 39.15 -2.98
CA ALA A 367 11.50 38.86 -2.05
C ALA A 367 11.48 37.43 -1.49
N VAL A 368 10.28 36.88 -1.24
CA VAL A 368 10.10 35.53 -0.70
C VAL A 368 10.45 34.46 -1.74
N VAL A 369 9.89 34.55 -2.96
CA VAL A 369 10.18 33.57 -4.02
C VAL A 369 11.64 33.63 -4.48
N VAL A 370 12.24 34.82 -4.54
CA VAL A 370 13.68 34.98 -4.84
C VAL A 370 14.53 34.33 -3.75
N GLY A 371 14.22 34.57 -2.47
CA GLY A 371 14.89 33.92 -1.34
C GLY A 371 14.77 32.39 -1.34
N ALA A 372 13.57 31.88 -1.63
CA ALA A 372 13.32 30.45 -1.75
C ALA A 372 14.07 29.83 -2.93
N ALA A 373 14.15 30.52 -4.07
CA ALA A 373 14.89 30.07 -5.24
C ALA A 373 16.40 30.02 -5.00
N ILE A 374 16.97 31.03 -4.31
CA ILE A 374 18.37 31.03 -3.87
C ILE A 374 18.64 29.84 -2.94
N ALA A 375 17.78 29.61 -1.94
CA ALA A 375 17.89 28.47 -1.04
C ALA A 375 17.79 27.12 -1.77
N ALA A 376 16.94 27.01 -2.80
CA ALA A 376 16.85 25.84 -3.66
C ALA A 376 18.14 25.60 -4.46
N GLY A 377 18.74 26.66 -5.04
CA GLY A 377 20.01 26.58 -5.75
C GLY A 377 21.18 26.12 -4.86
N ILE A 378 21.27 26.63 -3.63
CA ILE A 378 22.26 26.19 -2.63
C ILE A 378 22.09 24.70 -2.32
N LEU A 379 20.85 24.24 -2.09
CA LEU A 379 20.56 22.84 -1.76
C LEU A 379 20.66 21.88 -2.95
N ALA A 380 20.54 22.38 -4.19
CA ALA A 380 20.85 21.65 -5.42
C ALA A 380 22.36 21.56 -5.73
N GLY A 381 23.19 22.29 -4.97
CA GLY A 381 24.65 22.28 -5.12
C GLY A 381 25.18 23.16 -6.27
N ASP A 382 24.46 24.23 -6.63
CA ASP A 382 24.98 25.27 -7.53
C ASP A 382 26.25 25.90 -6.91
N LYS A 383 27.31 26.04 -7.71
CA LYS A 383 28.65 26.48 -7.28
C LYS A 383 28.95 27.93 -7.68
N SER A 384 27.93 28.72 -7.99
CA SER A 384 28.07 30.13 -8.33
C SER A 384 28.66 30.91 -7.14
N CYS A 385 29.72 31.69 -7.36
CA CYS A 385 30.47 32.41 -6.32
C CYS A 385 29.60 33.38 -5.48
N SER A 386 28.44 33.76 -5.99
CA SER A 386 27.42 34.58 -5.34
C SER A 386 26.73 33.92 -4.15
N ILE A 387 26.60 32.58 -4.16
CA ILE A 387 25.78 31.84 -3.18
C ILE A 387 26.54 30.78 -2.37
N GLN A 388 27.79 30.49 -2.74
CA GLN A 388 28.58 29.38 -2.17
C GLN A 388 28.82 29.49 -0.65
N ASP A 389 28.96 30.72 -0.12
CA ASP A 389 29.25 30.98 1.29
C ASP A 389 27.99 31.36 2.12
N LEU A 390 26.79 31.21 1.55
CA LEU A 390 25.54 31.58 2.24
C LEU A 390 25.09 30.50 3.23
N LEU A 391 24.87 30.89 4.48
CA LEU A 391 24.38 30.01 5.55
C LEU A 391 23.26 30.70 6.34
N TRP A 392 22.17 29.97 6.63
CA TRP A 392 21.06 30.50 7.43
C TRP A 392 20.66 29.60 8.59
N TRP A 393 20.25 30.24 9.68
CA TRP A 393 19.75 29.61 10.91
C TRP A 393 18.40 30.21 11.31
N ASP A 394 17.37 29.37 11.24
CA ASP A 394 16.02 29.64 11.74
C ASP A 394 15.87 29.17 13.21
N LEU A 395 14.76 29.54 13.83
CA LEU A 395 14.43 29.23 15.22
C LEU A 395 13.08 28.51 15.33
N VAL A 396 12.85 27.84 16.47
CA VAL A 396 11.50 27.39 16.87
C VAL A 396 10.64 28.62 17.26
N PRO A 397 9.45 28.83 16.67
CA PRO A 397 8.67 30.06 16.87
C PRO A 397 7.99 30.15 18.25
N ARG A 398 7.65 29.01 18.84
CA ARG A 398 6.88 28.87 20.09
C ARG A 398 7.46 27.74 20.93
N SER A 399 7.24 27.78 22.25
CA SER A 399 7.77 26.78 23.16
C SER A 399 6.98 25.47 23.02
N ILE A 400 7.68 24.34 23.03
CA ILE A 400 7.07 23.00 23.02
C ILE A 400 7.09 22.46 24.45
N GLY A 401 5.90 22.19 24.98
CA GLY A 401 5.67 21.69 26.33
C GLY A 401 5.03 20.31 26.38
N MET A 402 5.11 19.65 27.53
CA MET A 402 4.54 18.33 27.81
C MET A 402 3.79 18.34 29.15
N ILE A 403 2.68 17.60 29.22
CA ILE A 403 1.93 17.31 30.45
C ILE A 403 1.60 15.81 30.52
N GLY A 404 1.42 15.27 31.73
CA GLY A 404 0.92 13.90 31.94
C GLY A 404 -0.60 13.87 32.10
N GLU A 405 -1.23 12.73 31.81
CA GLU A 405 -2.67 12.55 32.08
C GLU A 405 -2.97 12.13 33.52
N GLY A 406 -2.00 11.57 34.27
CA GLY A 406 -2.18 11.14 35.67
C GLY A 406 -1.98 12.21 36.74
N ASP A 407 -1.13 13.22 36.48
CA ASP A 407 -0.86 14.32 37.42
C ASP A 407 -1.81 15.51 37.14
N GLY A 408 -2.75 15.77 38.06
CA GLY A 408 -3.38 17.10 38.24
C GLY A 408 -4.39 17.63 37.21
N GLY A 409 -4.52 17.04 36.01
CA GLY A 409 -5.48 17.46 34.99
C GLY A 409 -5.15 18.83 34.33
N ASP A 410 -6.11 19.42 33.60
CA ASP A 410 -5.92 20.65 32.80
C ASP A 410 -5.59 21.92 33.62
N HIS A 411 -5.40 21.80 34.94
CA HIS A 411 -5.00 22.87 35.85
C HIS A 411 -3.48 23.01 36.08
N GLU A 412 -2.67 22.03 35.66
CA GLU A 412 -1.20 22.16 35.71
C GLU A 412 -0.62 22.84 34.47
N SER A 413 0.47 23.59 34.66
CA SER A 413 1.14 24.29 33.56
C SER A 413 2.05 23.36 32.75
N PRO A 414 2.01 23.39 31.40
CA PRO A 414 2.85 22.53 30.57
C PRO A 414 4.35 22.68 30.86
N ARG A 415 5.02 21.55 31.09
CA ARG A 415 6.48 21.56 31.30
C ARG A 415 7.18 21.84 29.97
N ILE A 416 7.76 23.02 29.83
CA ILE A 416 8.53 23.42 28.64
C ILE A 416 9.73 22.47 28.47
N LEU A 417 9.80 21.81 27.30
CA LEU A 417 10.91 20.97 26.88
C LEU A 417 11.86 21.75 25.97
N ILE A 418 11.30 22.51 25.02
CA ILE A 418 12.04 23.31 24.05
C ILE A 418 11.49 24.74 24.12
N SER A 419 12.32 25.70 24.51
CA SER A 419 11.92 27.11 24.57
C SER A 419 11.80 27.70 23.16
N ARG A 420 10.85 28.64 22.96
CA ARG A 420 10.83 29.52 21.78
C ARG A 420 12.18 30.20 21.54
N ASN A 421 12.42 30.58 20.29
CA ASN A 421 13.68 31.17 19.80
C ASN A 421 14.91 30.27 19.94
N SER A 422 14.75 28.96 20.19
CA SER A 422 15.87 28.01 20.13
C SER A 422 16.26 27.71 18.68
N THR A 423 17.55 27.74 18.37
CA THR A 423 18.07 27.57 17.00
C THR A 423 17.85 26.17 16.44
N LEU A 424 17.41 26.07 15.19
CA LEU A 424 17.25 24.81 14.48
C LEU A 424 18.56 24.36 13.79
N PRO A 425 18.82 23.04 13.67
CA PRO A 425 18.06 21.93 14.25
C PRO A 425 18.50 21.69 15.71
N LEU A 426 17.62 21.11 16.53
CA LEU A 426 17.93 20.87 17.95
C LEU A 426 17.40 19.54 18.47
N LYS A 427 18.04 19.06 19.54
CA LYS A 427 17.75 17.80 20.22
C LYS A 427 17.74 18.03 21.73
N VAL A 428 16.59 17.84 22.38
CA VAL A 428 16.44 17.88 23.84
C VAL A 428 16.17 16.47 24.37
N ARG A 429 16.88 16.11 25.44
CA ARG A 429 16.69 14.86 26.18
C ARG A 429 15.84 15.10 27.40
N HIS A 430 14.87 14.23 27.64
CA HIS A 430 13.96 14.34 28.76
C HIS A 430 13.61 12.95 29.32
N ARG A 431 13.66 12.77 30.64
CA ARG A 431 13.21 11.52 31.27
C ARG A 431 11.74 11.63 31.65
N VAL A 432 10.94 10.67 31.21
CA VAL A 432 9.51 10.57 31.51
C VAL A 432 9.30 9.47 32.54
N ARG A 433 8.57 9.82 33.61
CA ARG A 433 8.06 8.88 34.63
C ARG A 433 6.66 8.40 34.27
N HIS A 434 6.25 7.29 34.87
CA HIS A 434 4.93 6.67 34.64
C HIS A 434 4.74 6.35 33.15
N VAL A 435 5.65 5.53 32.63
CA VAL A 435 5.85 5.22 31.20
C VAL A 435 4.60 4.72 30.47
N ARG A 436 3.66 4.12 31.22
CA ARG A 436 2.40 3.56 30.71
C ARG A 436 1.30 4.61 30.49
N GLU A 437 1.45 5.82 31.01
CA GLU A 437 0.50 6.91 30.78
C GLU A 437 0.74 7.61 29.45
N VAL A 438 -0.34 7.95 28.76
CA VAL A 438 -0.29 8.86 27.62
C VAL A 438 0.12 10.26 28.12
N LYS A 439 1.05 10.90 27.42
CA LYS A 439 1.48 12.27 27.69
C LYS A 439 0.99 13.17 26.54
N ARG A 440 0.57 14.40 26.82
CA ARG A 440 0.11 15.32 25.77
C ARG A 440 1.19 16.37 25.50
N LEU A 441 1.40 16.67 24.22
CA LEU A 441 2.35 17.69 23.78
C LEU A 441 1.61 18.92 23.27
N TYR A 442 2.15 20.10 23.58
CA TYR A 442 1.57 21.40 23.22
C TYR A 442 2.63 22.35 22.67
N GLU A 443 2.21 23.26 21.81
CA GLU A 443 3.00 24.36 21.27
C GLU A 443 2.36 25.69 21.66
N GLY A 444 3.07 26.51 22.45
CA GLY A 444 2.56 27.79 22.91
C GLY A 444 3.32 28.36 24.11
N GLU A 445 2.74 29.40 24.70
CA GLU A 445 3.36 30.23 25.74
C GLU A 445 2.43 30.49 26.93
N SER A 446 1.19 29.98 26.91
CA SER A 446 0.25 30.12 28.02
C SER A 446 0.56 29.08 29.10
N ALA A 447 0.39 29.47 30.37
CA ALA A 447 0.39 28.51 31.47
C ALA A 447 -0.88 27.64 31.48
N ILE A 448 -1.96 28.09 30.83
CA ILE A 448 -3.23 27.36 30.73
C ILE A 448 -3.17 26.44 29.51
N VAL A 449 -3.41 25.14 29.72
CA VAL A 449 -3.29 24.10 28.69
C VAL A 449 -4.18 24.39 27.48
N SER A 450 -5.43 24.80 27.70
CA SER A 450 -6.45 25.06 26.66
C SER A 450 -6.09 26.16 25.67
N ASP A 451 -5.22 27.09 26.05
CA ASP A 451 -4.86 28.25 25.23
C ASP A 451 -3.69 27.94 24.27
N ASN A 452 -3.04 26.78 24.45
CA ASN A 452 -1.91 26.33 23.64
C ASN A 452 -2.38 25.41 22.50
N ILE A 453 -1.60 25.34 21.42
CA ILE A 453 -1.90 24.44 20.30
C ILE A 453 -1.55 23.01 20.72
N THR A 454 -2.53 22.10 20.71
CA THR A 454 -2.25 20.67 20.92
C THR A 454 -1.47 20.11 19.72
N LEU A 455 -0.32 19.49 19.98
CA LEU A 455 0.51 18.85 18.95
C LEU A 455 0.15 17.38 18.72
N GLY A 456 -0.26 16.69 19.79
CA GLY A 456 -0.63 15.29 19.75
C GLY A 456 -0.50 14.56 21.09
N ARG A 457 -0.91 13.29 21.10
CA ARG A 457 -0.80 12.35 22.21
C ARG A 457 0.43 11.46 22.03
N LEU A 458 1.40 11.61 22.91
CA LEU A 458 2.59 10.78 22.97
C LEU A 458 2.29 9.51 23.77
N LYS A 459 2.27 8.38 23.06
CA LYS A 459 2.12 7.04 23.61
C LYS A 459 3.45 6.30 23.48
N LEU A 460 3.85 5.60 24.55
CA LEU A 460 4.98 4.68 24.52
C LEU A 460 4.42 3.26 24.35
N GLU A 461 5.04 2.48 23.46
CA GLU A 461 4.56 1.15 23.06
C GLU A 461 5.73 0.17 23.05
N GLY A 462 5.53 -1.03 23.61
CA GLY A 462 6.56 -2.07 23.69
C GLY A 462 6.45 -2.91 24.97
N ASN A 463 7.41 -3.80 25.17
CA ASN A 463 7.50 -4.61 26.38
C ASN A 463 8.09 -3.77 27.52
N PHE A 464 7.26 -3.37 28.48
CA PHE A 464 7.71 -2.76 29.72
C PHE A 464 8.09 -3.86 30.72
N SER A 465 9.36 -3.98 31.08
CA SER A 465 9.74 -4.77 32.27
C SER A 465 9.08 -4.17 33.52
N GLU A 466 8.79 -5.00 34.51
CA GLU A 466 8.07 -4.55 35.71
C GLU A 466 8.85 -3.47 36.49
N ASP A 467 10.19 -3.52 36.44
CA ASP A 467 11.11 -2.58 37.11
C ASP A 467 11.33 -1.23 36.35
N LEU A 468 10.61 -0.95 35.26
CA LEU A 468 10.96 0.15 34.34
C LEU A 468 10.29 1.49 34.73
N GLU A 469 10.86 2.18 35.73
CA GLU A 469 10.32 3.43 36.30
C GLU A 469 10.44 4.67 35.37
N ASP A 470 11.62 4.87 34.78
CA ASP A 470 12.03 6.08 34.03
C ASP A 470 12.42 5.71 32.57
N VAL A 471 11.86 6.40 31.57
CA VAL A 471 12.32 6.30 30.15
C VAL A 471 12.94 7.60 29.68
N GLY A 472 14.15 7.51 29.11
CA GLY A 472 14.76 8.61 28.36
C GLY A 472 14.10 8.77 26.98
N LEU A 473 13.50 9.93 26.74
CA LEU A 473 13.00 10.36 25.44
C LEU A 473 13.85 11.48 24.86
N SER A 474 13.88 11.52 23.54
CA SER A 474 14.56 12.53 22.75
C SER A 474 13.56 13.27 21.86
N PHE A 475 13.45 14.57 22.07
CA PHE A 475 12.64 15.50 21.31
C PHE A 475 13.56 16.23 20.32
N ASN A 476 13.45 15.87 19.04
CA ASN A 476 14.23 16.46 17.97
C ASN A 476 13.34 17.39 17.14
N VAL A 477 13.74 18.64 16.95
CA VAL A 477 13.12 19.51 15.94
C VAL A 477 14.10 19.65 14.78
N ASP A 478 13.65 19.26 13.59
CA ASP A 478 14.48 19.19 12.40
C ASP A 478 14.65 20.56 11.71
N LEU A 479 15.34 20.53 10.57
CA LEU A 479 15.65 21.70 9.76
C LEU A 479 14.41 22.36 9.10
N ASN A 480 13.26 21.68 9.08
CA ASN A 480 11.99 22.22 8.58
C ASN A 480 11.11 22.79 9.71
N GLY A 481 11.52 22.60 10.97
CA GLY A 481 10.74 22.95 12.16
C GLY A 481 9.74 21.87 12.58
N VAL A 482 9.92 20.61 12.15
CA VAL A 482 9.03 19.49 12.51
C VAL A 482 9.58 18.70 13.70
N LEU A 483 8.71 18.38 14.65
CA LEU A 483 9.01 17.64 15.87
C LEU A 483 8.91 16.12 15.66
N HIS A 484 10.02 15.44 15.95
CA HIS A 484 10.18 13.99 16.00
C HIS A 484 10.52 13.56 17.43
N VAL A 485 9.85 12.52 17.93
CA VAL A 485 10.09 11.96 19.27
C VAL A 485 10.64 10.54 19.15
N MET A 486 11.71 10.23 19.88
CA MET A 486 12.36 8.90 19.87
C MET A 486 12.70 8.46 21.29
N VAL A 487 12.70 7.15 21.53
CA VAL A 487 13.20 6.57 22.79
C VAL A 487 14.73 6.49 22.74
N GLU A 488 15.39 6.81 23.85
CA GLU A 488 16.84 6.65 23.99
C GLU A 488 17.20 5.31 24.64
N GLY A 489 18.15 4.58 24.04
CA GLY A 489 18.83 3.44 24.65
C GLY A 489 18.04 2.11 24.69
N ASN A 490 16.71 2.13 24.60
CA ASN A 490 15.90 0.91 24.56
C ASN A 490 15.36 0.64 23.15
N ILE A 491 15.63 -0.55 22.61
CA ILE A 491 15.27 -0.98 21.25
C ILE A 491 13.85 -1.59 21.20
N GLU A 492 13.32 -2.04 22.33
CA GLU A 492 12.00 -2.68 22.45
C GLU A 492 10.87 -1.66 22.65
N LEU A 493 11.19 -0.42 23.01
CA LEU A 493 10.23 0.66 23.23
C LEU A 493 10.20 1.62 22.03
N LYS A 494 8.99 1.90 21.54
CA LYS A 494 8.70 2.86 20.48
C LYS A 494 7.90 4.03 21.05
N ALA A 495 8.28 5.25 20.66
CA ALA A 495 7.46 6.43 20.86
C ALA A 495 6.57 6.65 19.63
N THR A 496 5.25 6.59 19.83
CA THR A 496 4.26 6.92 18.80
C THR A 496 3.57 8.21 19.24
N LEU A 497 3.71 9.27 18.42
CA LEU A 497 3.04 10.55 18.65
C LEU A 497 1.82 10.63 17.72
N ASP A 498 0.65 10.32 18.26
CA ASP A 498 -0.63 10.47 17.56
C ASP A 498 -0.93 11.96 17.40
N LYS A 499 -0.84 12.46 16.16
CA LYS A 499 -1.07 13.86 15.82
C LYS A 499 -2.44 14.10 15.14
N GLY A 500 -3.28 13.07 14.94
CA GLY A 500 -4.55 13.16 14.22
C GLY A 500 -4.43 13.65 12.77
N ARG A 501 -3.40 13.20 12.03
CA ARG A 501 -3.03 13.64 10.67
C ARG A 501 -3.27 12.56 9.63
N LEU A 502 -3.16 12.94 8.35
CA LEU A 502 -3.19 11.99 7.24
C LEU A 502 -2.14 10.90 7.44
N GLU A 503 -2.57 9.65 7.42
CA GLU A 503 -1.63 8.53 7.41
C GLU A 503 -1.00 8.33 6.04
N ARG A 504 0.13 7.62 5.99
CA ARG A 504 0.88 7.43 4.74
C ARG A 504 0.02 6.80 3.63
N TYR A 505 -0.85 5.84 3.98
CA TYR A 505 -1.76 5.22 3.02
C TYR A 505 -2.81 6.19 2.45
N GLU A 506 -3.25 7.17 3.25
CA GLU A 506 -4.18 8.20 2.77
C GLU A 506 -3.49 9.15 1.79
N ILE A 507 -2.25 9.57 2.10
CA ILE A 507 -1.43 10.38 1.21
C ILE A 507 -1.20 9.63 -0.11
N ASP A 508 -0.83 8.35 -0.06
CA ASP A 508 -0.57 7.54 -1.26
C ASP A 508 -1.86 7.30 -2.09
N ARG A 509 -3.04 7.12 -1.44
CA ARG A 509 -4.36 7.11 -2.11
C ARG A 509 -4.66 8.43 -2.82
N ILE A 510 -4.48 9.55 -2.12
CA ILE A 510 -4.72 10.90 -2.66
C ILE A 510 -3.79 11.18 -3.86
N VAL A 511 -2.51 10.80 -3.77
CA VAL A 511 -1.54 10.91 -4.88
C VAL A 511 -2.05 10.13 -6.10
N TYR A 512 -2.53 8.90 -5.90
CA TYR A 512 -3.04 8.05 -6.97
C TYR A 512 -4.30 8.65 -7.63
N GLU A 513 -5.30 9.06 -6.85
CA GLU A 513 -6.52 9.69 -7.36
C GLU A 513 -6.22 11.02 -8.08
N HIS A 514 -5.33 11.84 -7.51
CA HIS A 514 -4.94 13.12 -8.11
C HIS A 514 -4.31 12.93 -9.48
N LYS A 515 -3.39 11.96 -9.62
CA LYS A 515 -2.76 11.60 -10.90
C LYS A 515 -3.74 11.00 -11.90
N ARG A 516 -4.64 10.10 -11.46
CA ARG A 516 -5.68 9.53 -12.34
C ARG A 516 -6.54 10.63 -12.95
N LEU A 517 -6.95 11.61 -12.15
CA LEU A 517 -7.74 12.75 -12.61
C LEU A 517 -6.99 13.67 -13.59
N LEU A 518 -5.67 13.83 -13.44
CA LEU A 518 -4.85 14.58 -14.43
C LEU A 518 -4.82 13.86 -15.78
N LEU A 519 -4.54 12.55 -15.78
CA LEU A 519 -4.51 11.74 -17.00
C LEU A 519 -5.88 11.61 -17.68
N GLU A 520 -6.97 11.56 -16.91
CA GLU A 520 -8.34 11.67 -17.44
C GLU A 520 -8.57 13.02 -18.14
N MET A 521 -8.01 14.12 -17.61
CA MET A 521 -8.12 15.46 -18.21
C MET A 521 -7.26 15.57 -19.47
N GLU A 522 -6.02 15.09 -19.46
CA GLU A 522 -5.10 15.11 -20.61
C GLU A 522 -5.64 14.27 -21.78
N ARG A 523 -6.12 13.05 -21.52
CA ARG A 523 -6.80 12.23 -22.53
C ARG A 523 -8.13 12.83 -22.98
N GLY A 524 -8.74 13.69 -22.16
CA GLY A 524 -9.92 14.48 -22.50
C GLY A 524 -9.58 15.63 -23.45
N THR A 525 -8.48 16.34 -23.22
CA THR A 525 -7.98 17.39 -24.11
C THR A 525 -7.45 16.82 -25.42
N GLU A 526 -6.70 15.72 -25.41
CA GLU A 526 -6.26 15.02 -26.63
C GLU A 526 -7.45 14.58 -27.49
N LYS A 527 -8.51 14.03 -26.87
CA LYS A 527 -9.75 13.69 -27.58
C LYS A 527 -10.51 14.91 -28.08
N ALA A 528 -10.46 16.04 -27.37
CA ALA A 528 -11.10 17.28 -27.79
C ALA A 528 -10.33 17.94 -28.96
N GLU A 529 -9.00 17.87 -28.97
CA GLU A 529 -8.12 18.30 -30.06
C GLU A 529 -8.26 17.36 -31.27
N GLU A 530 -8.24 16.03 -31.08
CA GLU A 530 -8.59 15.07 -32.14
C GLU A 530 -9.99 15.33 -32.70
N GLN A 531 -10.99 15.65 -31.85
CA GLN A 531 -12.33 16.02 -32.33
C GLN A 531 -12.37 17.39 -33.01
N ALA A 532 -11.54 18.34 -32.62
CA ALA A 532 -11.43 19.63 -33.30
C ALA A 532 -10.76 19.45 -34.68
N GLU A 533 -9.69 18.67 -34.77
CA GLU A 533 -9.06 18.28 -36.03
C GLU A 533 -9.99 17.44 -36.91
N ARG A 534 -10.73 16.47 -36.33
CA ARG A 534 -11.72 15.69 -37.06
C ARG A 534 -12.85 16.57 -37.55
N LYS A 535 -13.37 17.51 -36.78
CA LYS A 535 -14.34 18.53 -37.26
C LYS A 535 -13.76 19.40 -38.38
N LEU A 536 -12.47 19.73 -38.34
CA LEU A 536 -11.78 20.44 -39.41
C LEU A 536 -11.66 19.61 -40.70
N LYS A 537 -11.51 18.28 -40.57
CA LYS A 537 -11.43 17.30 -41.68
C LYS A 537 -12.83 16.93 -42.21
N GLU A 538 -13.82 16.76 -41.33
CA GLU A 538 -15.22 16.40 -41.62
C GLU A 538 -16.00 17.51 -42.32
N ALA A 539 -15.51 18.76 -42.27
CA ALA A 539 -15.99 19.85 -43.13
C ALA A 539 -15.76 19.62 -44.64
N SER A 540 -15.19 18.47 -45.05
CA SER A 540 -14.79 18.19 -46.44
C SER A 540 -15.19 16.80 -46.99
N SER A 541 -16.30 16.18 -46.56
CA SER A 541 -16.91 15.04 -47.28
C SER A 541 -18.37 14.76 -46.86
N PRO A 542 -19.30 14.42 -47.78
CA PRO A 542 -20.67 14.02 -47.43
C PRO A 542 -20.97 12.51 -47.55
N THR A 543 -22.00 12.07 -46.81
CA THR A 543 -23.04 11.05 -47.16
C THR A 543 -23.06 9.72 -46.36
N ALA A 544 -24.23 9.48 -45.73
CA ALA A 544 -24.86 8.20 -45.31
C ALA A 544 -24.20 7.29 -44.25
N SER A 545 -24.87 6.51 -43.38
CA SER A 545 -26.19 6.49 -42.68
C SER A 545 -26.62 5.04 -42.42
N LEU A 546 -27.39 4.76 -41.33
CA LEU A 546 -28.04 3.45 -40.98
C LEU A 546 -27.05 2.37 -40.46
N ILE A 547 -27.31 1.51 -39.45
CA ILE A 547 -28.46 1.07 -38.59
C ILE A 547 -27.85 0.62 -37.23
N GLY A 548 -28.52 0.51 -36.06
CA GLY A 548 -29.94 0.66 -35.67
C GLY A 548 -30.14 0.59 -34.13
N HIS A 549 -30.94 -0.38 -33.63
CA HIS A 549 -31.28 -0.64 -32.21
C HIS A 549 -31.35 -2.15 -31.93
N ASP A 550 -31.14 -2.56 -30.67
CA ASP A 550 -31.94 -3.54 -29.86
C ASP A 550 -31.32 -3.57 -28.44
N ARG A 551 -32.01 -3.33 -27.31
CA ARG A 551 -33.19 -3.93 -26.66
C ARG A 551 -32.86 -5.16 -25.79
N GLU A 552 -33.02 -4.96 -24.48
CA GLU A 552 -32.93 -5.98 -23.42
C GLU A 552 -34.27 -6.73 -23.28
N GLU A 553 -34.24 -8.02 -22.93
CA GLU A 553 -35.43 -8.82 -22.60
C GLU A 553 -35.46 -9.18 -21.11
N VAL A 554 -36.66 -9.18 -20.52
CA VAL A 554 -36.94 -9.45 -19.10
C VAL A 554 -37.84 -10.68 -18.98
N GLY A 555 -37.50 -11.61 -18.09
CA GLY A 555 -38.27 -12.83 -17.82
C GLY A 555 -39.47 -12.64 -16.88
N PRO A 556 -40.41 -13.62 -16.80
CA PRO A 556 -41.78 -13.35 -16.33
C PRO A 556 -41.99 -13.08 -14.83
N ASP A 557 -41.06 -13.50 -13.96
CA ASP A 557 -41.26 -13.51 -12.49
C ASP A 557 -40.49 -12.40 -11.74
N GLY A 558 -40.09 -11.32 -12.43
CA GLY A 558 -39.65 -10.06 -11.80
C GLY A 558 -38.42 -10.13 -10.87
N THR A 559 -37.69 -11.24 -10.86
CA THR A 559 -36.58 -11.47 -9.92
C THR A 559 -35.31 -11.83 -10.70
N LEU A 560 -34.31 -10.93 -10.69
CA LEU A 560 -32.98 -11.19 -11.27
C LEU A 560 -32.17 -12.10 -10.34
N VAL A 561 -32.07 -13.38 -10.67
CA VAL A 561 -31.35 -14.39 -9.87
C VAL A 561 -30.24 -15.08 -10.69
N GLY A 562 -29.00 -14.94 -10.26
CA GLY A 562 -28.04 -16.06 -10.25
C GLY A 562 -27.19 -16.38 -11.49
N THR A 563 -26.72 -15.40 -12.27
CA THR A 563 -25.69 -15.67 -13.31
C THR A 563 -24.24 -15.65 -12.79
N TRP A 564 -23.90 -14.71 -11.90
CA TRP A 564 -22.52 -14.49 -11.45
C TRP A 564 -22.05 -15.43 -10.34
N ASP A 565 -22.94 -16.09 -9.60
CA ASP A 565 -22.58 -17.04 -8.53
C ASP A 565 -21.71 -18.19 -9.07
N ARG A 566 -22.01 -18.65 -10.30
CA ARG A 566 -21.22 -19.66 -11.01
C ARG A 566 -19.83 -19.18 -11.42
N PHE A 567 -19.71 -17.91 -11.80
CA PHE A 567 -18.40 -17.32 -12.07
C PHE A 567 -17.56 -17.30 -10.80
N ALA A 568 -18.15 -16.85 -9.68
CA ALA A 568 -17.51 -16.74 -8.38
C ALA A 568 -17.03 -18.08 -7.77
N GLU A 569 -17.61 -19.23 -8.18
CA GLU A 569 -17.03 -20.55 -7.85
C GLU A 569 -15.61 -20.71 -8.44
N TRP A 570 -15.35 -20.22 -9.67
CA TRP A 570 -14.14 -20.51 -10.42
C TRP A 570 -13.13 -19.36 -10.48
N LEU A 571 -13.59 -18.12 -10.69
CA LEU A 571 -12.79 -16.90 -10.75
C LEU A 571 -13.40 -15.82 -9.86
N HIS A 572 -12.56 -15.02 -9.22
CA HIS A 572 -13.01 -13.83 -8.52
C HIS A 572 -13.14 -12.64 -9.50
N CYS A 573 -12.12 -12.41 -10.32
CA CYS A 573 -12.15 -11.44 -11.42
C CYS A 573 -11.00 -11.68 -12.42
N ILE A 574 -11.05 -10.97 -13.53
CA ILE A 574 -9.98 -10.82 -14.52
C ILE A 574 -9.48 -9.37 -14.42
N CYS A 575 -8.19 -9.20 -14.17
CA CYS A 575 -7.55 -7.89 -14.11
C CYS A 575 -6.66 -7.68 -15.34
N VAL A 576 -6.68 -6.49 -15.92
CA VAL A 576 -5.77 -6.08 -16.99
C VAL A 576 -4.90 -4.95 -16.47
N VAL A 577 -3.58 -5.11 -16.61
CA VAL A 577 -2.58 -4.18 -16.11
C VAL A 577 -1.70 -3.73 -17.27
N THR A 578 -1.54 -2.43 -17.46
CA THR A 578 -0.70 -1.82 -18.50
C THR A 578 0.55 -1.17 -17.90
N PHE A 579 1.55 -0.91 -18.74
CA PHE A 579 2.65 -0.03 -18.38
C PHE A 579 2.41 1.36 -18.95
N ASP A 580 2.06 2.29 -18.08
CA ASP A 580 1.99 3.71 -18.37
C ASP A 580 3.37 4.38 -18.18
N LEU A 581 3.68 5.40 -18.98
CA LEU A 581 5.00 6.04 -18.95
C LEU A 581 5.24 6.92 -17.72
N GLU A 582 4.17 7.35 -17.04
CA GLU A 582 4.22 8.29 -15.92
C GLU A 582 3.78 7.66 -14.59
N LEU A 583 2.82 6.74 -14.62
CA LEU A 583 2.40 5.96 -13.46
C LEU A 583 3.27 4.71 -13.23
N GLY A 584 3.86 4.14 -14.28
CA GLY A 584 4.42 2.79 -14.25
C GLY A 584 3.33 1.72 -14.44
N GLN A 585 3.38 0.64 -13.66
CA GLN A 585 2.36 -0.41 -13.71
C GLN A 585 1.02 0.11 -13.18
N ALA A 586 -0.02 0.10 -14.02
CA ALA A 586 -1.33 0.63 -13.68
C ALA A 586 -2.46 -0.36 -14.05
N MET A 587 -3.49 -0.43 -13.21
CA MET A 587 -4.71 -1.18 -13.49
C MET A 587 -5.48 -0.46 -14.61
N GLU A 588 -5.73 -1.15 -15.70
CA GLU A 588 -6.50 -0.65 -16.84
C GLU A 588 -7.98 -1.06 -16.73
N LEU A 589 -8.22 -2.32 -16.35
CA LEU A 589 -9.57 -2.90 -16.28
C LEU A 589 -9.66 -3.96 -15.17
N ILE A 590 -10.79 -4.00 -14.47
CA ILE A 590 -11.23 -5.12 -13.65
C ILE A 590 -12.56 -5.59 -14.24
N TYR A 591 -12.65 -6.88 -14.54
CA TYR A 591 -13.83 -7.50 -15.13
C TYR A 591 -14.24 -8.75 -14.31
N PRO A 592 -15.51 -8.92 -13.93
CA PRO A 592 -16.65 -8.02 -14.15
C PRO A 592 -16.52 -6.71 -13.38
N GLN A 593 -17.09 -5.62 -13.93
CA GLN A 593 -16.94 -4.26 -13.37
C GLN A 593 -17.53 -4.07 -11.96
N HIS A 594 -18.43 -4.96 -11.52
CA HIS A 594 -19.04 -4.91 -10.19
C HIS A 594 -18.15 -5.51 -9.09
N VAL A 595 -17.03 -6.16 -9.43
CA VAL A 595 -16.14 -6.79 -8.43
C VAL A 595 -15.22 -5.75 -7.80
N THR A 596 -15.31 -5.63 -6.48
CA THR A 596 -14.52 -4.69 -5.68
C THR A 596 -13.27 -5.36 -5.10
N LEU A 597 -12.11 -4.87 -5.53
CA LEU A 597 -10.81 -5.15 -4.88
C LEU A 597 -10.41 -3.98 -3.99
N ALA A 598 -9.78 -4.26 -2.85
CA ALA A 598 -9.19 -3.21 -2.03
C ALA A 598 -8.03 -2.51 -2.77
N GLU A 599 -7.74 -1.25 -2.46
CA GLU A 599 -6.64 -0.52 -3.12
C GLU A 599 -5.27 -1.20 -2.90
N GLN A 600 -5.07 -1.81 -1.73
CA GLN A 600 -3.89 -2.63 -1.43
C GLN A 600 -3.78 -3.84 -2.37
N GLU A 601 -4.89 -4.52 -2.65
CA GLU A 601 -4.97 -5.67 -3.55
C GLU A 601 -4.69 -5.26 -5.00
N LYS A 602 -5.30 -4.15 -5.46
CA LYS A 602 -5.02 -3.57 -6.79
C LYS A 602 -3.55 -3.23 -6.95
N MET A 603 -2.94 -2.56 -5.98
CA MET A 603 -1.53 -2.15 -6.03
C MET A 603 -0.58 -3.35 -6.03
N ASN A 604 -0.82 -4.35 -5.18
CA ASN A 604 -0.06 -5.60 -5.19
C ASN A 604 -0.19 -6.32 -6.53
N ILE A 605 -1.40 -6.40 -7.12
CA ILE A 605 -1.61 -6.98 -8.46
C ILE A 605 -0.82 -6.20 -9.52
N CYS A 606 -0.86 -4.87 -9.52
CA CYS A 606 -0.11 -4.06 -10.50
C CYS A 606 1.40 -4.35 -10.48
N TYR A 607 2.02 -4.37 -9.30
CA TYR A 607 3.46 -4.61 -9.17
C TYR A 607 3.85 -6.07 -9.40
N LEU A 608 3.02 -7.02 -8.99
CA LEU A 608 3.30 -8.44 -9.18
C LEU A 608 2.97 -8.93 -10.61
N ALA A 609 2.10 -8.24 -11.36
CA ALA A 609 1.76 -8.58 -12.74
C ALA A 609 2.89 -8.30 -13.76
N PHE A 610 3.99 -7.67 -13.36
CA PHE A 610 5.10 -7.31 -14.23
C PHE A 610 6.41 -7.97 -13.78
N PRO A 611 7.14 -8.64 -14.68
CA PRO A 611 8.53 -9.04 -14.43
C PRO A 611 9.39 -7.81 -14.11
N ASP A 612 10.35 -7.95 -13.21
CA ASP A 612 11.29 -6.88 -12.91
C ASP A 612 12.30 -6.66 -14.07
N SER A 613 13.01 -5.54 -14.04
CA SER A 613 13.95 -5.17 -15.12
C SER A 613 15.12 -6.14 -15.29
N ASN A 614 15.38 -7.01 -14.31
CA ASN A 614 16.41 -8.05 -14.38
C ASN A 614 15.90 -9.33 -15.08
N SER A 615 14.59 -9.49 -15.27
CA SER A 615 13.99 -10.75 -15.76
C SER A 615 14.19 -11.02 -17.27
N GLY A 616 14.73 -10.07 -18.04
CA GLY A 616 15.08 -10.27 -19.46
C GLY A 616 13.92 -10.65 -20.40
N CYS A 617 12.67 -10.60 -19.95
CA CYS A 617 11.50 -11.11 -20.65
C CYS A 617 11.22 -10.36 -21.96
N MET A 618 11.35 -11.06 -23.09
CA MET A 618 10.95 -10.60 -24.42
C MET A 618 9.98 -11.61 -25.02
N GLY A 619 8.87 -11.13 -25.57
CA GLY A 619 7.74 -11.95 -26.00
C GLY A 619 6.74 -12.17 -24.86
N ASP A 620 6.11 -13.34 -24.86
CA ASP A 620 5.05 -13.70 -23.92
C ASP A 620 5.61 -14.55 -22.76
N SER A 621 5.28 -14.19 -21.52
CA SER A 621 5.70 -14.88 -20.29
C SER A 621 4.48 -15.16 -19.42
N GLN A 622 4.41 -16.39 -18.87
CA GLN A 622 3.34 -16.77 -17.96
C GLN A 622 3.92 -17.17 -16.61
N PHE A 623 3.35 -16.64 -15.53
CA PHE A 623 3.73 -16.99 -14.16
C PHE A 623 2.53 -16.79 -13.24
N HIS A 624 2.63 -17.23 -11.99
CA HIS A 624 1.56 -17.06 -11.02
C HIS A 624 2.08 -16.39 -9.74
N ILE A 625 1.18 -15.68 -9.08
CA ILE A 625 1.41 -14.88 -7.89
C ILE A 625 0.44 -15.33 -6.80
N ARG A 626 0.83 -15.20 -5.54
CA ARG A 626 -0.04 -15.41 -4.37
C ARG A 626 0.05 -14.13 -3.53
N LEU A 627 -1.09 -13.54 -3.21
CA LEU A 627 -1.17 -12.25 -2.51
C LEU A 627 -2.21 -12.32 -1.40
N ARG A 628 -1.91 -11.67 -0.27
CA ARG A 628 -2.76 -11.68 0.92
C ARG A 628 -4.01 -10.81 0.71
N VAL A 629 -5.13 -11.28 1.24
CA VAL A 629 -6.41 -10.56 1.24
C VAL A 629 -6.41 -9.54 2.38
N SER A 630 -6.99 -8.36 2.15
CA SER A 630 -6.95 -7.27 3.11
C SER A 630 -7.84 -7.56 4.33
N SER A 631 -7.28 -7.50 5.54
CA SER A 631 -8.02 -7.68 6.79
C SER A 631 -9.19 -6.70 6.91
N GLY A 632 -10.40 -7.21 7.17
CA GLY A 632 -11.62 -6.39 7.26
C GLY A 632 -12.29 -6.05 5.92
N SER A 633 -11.75 -6.51 4.80
CA SER A 633 -12.44 -6.46 3.49
C SER A 633 -13.62 -7.43 3.45
N GLU A 634 -14.63 -7.15 2.62
CA GLU A 634 -15.71 -8.11 2.29
C GLU A 634 -15.12 -9.43 1.74
N ASN A 635 -14.00 -9.32 1.01
CA ASN A 635 -13.21 -10.44 0.49
C ASN A 635 -12.58 -11.33 1.59
N SER A 636 -12.59 -10.95 2.86
CA SER A 636 -11.98 -11.75 3.94
C SER A 636 -12.70 -13.08 4.24
N THR A 637 -13.93 -13.25 3.75
CA THR A 637 -14.71 -14.49 3.91
C THR A 637 -14.80 -15.27 2.59
N LEU A 638 -14.76 -16.61 2.67
CA LEU A 638 -14.96 -17.45 1.48
C LEU A 638 -16.45 -17.49 1.09
N PRO A 639 -16.80 -17.38 -0.20
CA PRO A 639 -18.14 -17.67 -0.69
C PRO A 639 -18.64 -19.06 -0.28
N ARG A 640 -19.94 -19.18 0.01
CA ARG A 640 -20.56 -20.42 0.51
C ARG A 640 -20.21 -21.67 -0.32
N GLY A 641 -20.27 -21.58 -1.65
CA GLY A 641 -19.92 -22.71 -2.52
C GLY A 641 -18.46 -23.19 -2.36
N LEU A 642 -17.52 -22.28 -2.07
CA LEU A 642 -16.13 -22.63 -1.79
C LEU A 642 -15.93 -23.21 -0.37
N GLN A 643 -16.76 -22.80 0.61
CA GLN A 643 -16.78 -23.43 1.93
C GLN A 643 -17.28 -24.88 1.83
N GLU A 644 -18.38 -25.11 1.12
CA GLU A 644 -18.94 -26.44 0.86
C GLU A 644 -17.98 -27.31 0.03
N PHE A 645 -17.26 -26.73 -0.95
CA PHE A 645 -16.20 -27.42 -1.69
C PHE A 645 -15.03 -27.84 -0.78
N ASN A 646 -14.55 -26.96 0.10
CA ASN A 646 -13.44 -27.24 1.01
C ASN A 646 -13.69 -28.43 1.95
N GLY A 647 -14.94 -28.68 2.32
CA GLY A 647 -15.35 -29.84 3.13
C GLY A 647 -15.35 -31.17 2.37
N ASN A 648 -15.32 -31.16 1.03
CA ASN A 648 -15.42 -32.36 0.19
C ASN A 648 -14.13 -32.67 -0.60
N CYS A 649 -13.20 -31.72 -0.71
CA CYS A 649 -11.98 -31.84 -1.50
C CYS A 649 -10.73 -32.14 -0.66
N MET A 650 -9.69 -32.67 -1.31
CA MET A 650 -8.39 -32.93 -0.68
C MET A 650 -7.75 -31.63 -0.15
N PRO A 651 -7.01 -31.63 0.98
CA PRO A 651 -6.43 -30.42 1.57
C PRO A 651 -5.63 -29.53 0.59
N VAL A 652 -4.87 -30.14 -0.31
CA VAL A 652 -4.08 -29.47 -1.37
C VAL A 652 -4.93 -28.74 -2.43
N HIS A 653 -6.22 -29.05 -2.53
CA HIS A 653 -7.17 -28.43 -3.45
C HIS A 653 -8.06 -27.36 -2.78
N ARG A 654 -7.97 -27.18 -1.46
CA ARG A 654 -8.83 -26.24 -0.72
C ARG A 654 -8.56 -24.79 -1.12
N ALA A 655 -9.63 -24.01 -1.22
CA ALA A 655 -9.59 -22.56 -1.37
C ALA A 655 -9.10 -21.88 -0.09
N ASP A 656 -8.22 -20.89 -0.22
CA ASP A 656 -7.62 -20.15 0.89
C ASP A 656 -8.44 -18.88 1.21
N PRO A 657 -8.96 -18.70 2.45
CA PRO A 657 -9.65 -17.46 2.85
C PRO A 657 -8.70 -16.26 2.94
N GLY A 658 -7.42 -16.48 3.25
CA GLY A 658 -6.43 -15.42 3.47
C GLY A 658 -5.69 -14.95 2.22
N HIS A 659 -5.79 -15.66 1.09
CA HIS A 659 -5.02 -15.35 -0.12
C HIS A 659 -5.83 -15.46 -1.42
N PHE A 660 -5.44 -14.65 -2.40
CA PHE A 660 -5.76 -14.84 -3.81
C PHE A 660 -4.59 -15.48 -4.56
N TRP A 661 -4.92 -16.29 -5.57
CA TRP A 661 -4.02 -16.74 -6.62
C TRP A 661 -4.25 -15.88 -7.86
N GLY A 662 -3.18 -15.29 -8.41
CA GLY A 662 -3.21 -14.54 -9.67
C GLY A 662 -2.41 -15.25 -10.75
N PHE A 663 -3.02 -15.59 -11.88
CA PHE A 663 -2.36 -16.22 -13.03
C PHE A 663 -2.08 -15.18 -14.10
N VAL A 664 -0.82 -14.76 -14.18
CA VAL A 664 -0.34 -13.64 -14.98
C VAL A 664 0.13 -14.13 -16.36
N TYR A 665 -0.40 -13.52 -17.41
CA TYR A 665 0.17 -13.55 -18.76
C TYR A 665 0.67 -12.15 -19.09
N PHE A 666 1.99 -11.98 -19.11
CA PHE A 666 2.68 -10.76 -19.49
C PHE A 666 3.16 -10.83 -20.94
N ARG A 667 2.91 -9.78 -21.72
CA ARG A 667 3.37 -9.62 -23.10
C ARG A 667 4.30 -8.42 -23.20
N GLN A 668 5.53 -8.63 -23.68
CA GLN A 668 6.48 -7.57 -24.03
C GLN A 668 6.97 -7.71 -25.47
N ILE A 669 6.54 -6.81 -26.35
CA ILE A 669 6.91 -6.81 -27.78
C ILE A 669 7.64 -5.52 -28.10
N LYS A 670 8.71 -5.58 -28.91
CA LYS A 670 9.38 -4.37 -29.43
C LYS A 670 8.42 -3.62 -30.34
N ASP A 671 8.20 -2.34 -30.03
CA ASP A 671 7.36 -1.45 -30.80
C ASP A 671 8.05 -0.09 -30.90
N SER A 672 8.56 0.22 -32.09
CA SER A 672 9.27 1.47 -32.38
C SER A 672 8.34 2.68 -32.52
N SER A 673 7.01 2.49 -32.55
CA SER A 673 6.06 3.61 -32.55
C SER A 673 5.83 4.18 -31.14
N LEU A 674 6.09 3.39 -30.10
CA LEU A 674 5.95 3.80 -28.70
C LEU A 674 7.23 4.47 -28.19
N LYS A 675 7.09 5.57 -27.44
CA LYS A 675 8.23 6.37 -26.89
C LYS A 675 9.27 5.54 -26.10
N ARG A 676 8.87 4.38 -25.55
CA ARG A 676 9.73 3.48 -24.75
C ARG A 676 10.27 2.28 -25.53
N GLY A 677 9.93 2.13 -26.82
CA GLY A 677 10.41 1.06 -27.70
C GLY A 677 9.80 -0.33 -27.47
N TYR A 678 8.84 -0.46 -26.54
CA TYR A 678 8.18 -1.72 -26.19
C TYR A 678 6.70 -1.50 -25.85
N PHE A 679 5.83 -2.33 -26.41
CA PHE A 679 4.50 -2.60 -25.89
C PHE A 679 4.63 -3.54 -24.68
N GLN A 680 4.00 -3.20 -23.55
CA GLN A 680 3.95 -4.04 -22.35
C GLN A 680 2.54 -4.07 -21.76
N LYS A 681 1.98 -5.27 -21.59
CA LYS A 681 0.63 -5.47 -21.03
C LYS A 681 0.51 -6.84 -20.35
N SER A 682 -0.24 -6.90 -19.26
CA SER A 682 -0.54 -8.12 -18.52
C SER A 682 -2.03 -8.35 -18.39
N LEU A 683 -2.44 -9.62 -18.47
CA LEU A 683 -3.76 -10.10 -18.02
C LEU A 683 -3.56 -11.05 -16.85
N VAL A 684 -4.36 -10.90 -15.80
CA VAL A 684 -4.28 -11.68 -14.57
C VAL A 684 -5.65 -12.31 -14.28
N LEU A 685 -5.72 -13.65 -14.25
CA LEU A 685 -6.90 -14.35 -13.73
C LEU A 685 -6.76 -14.45 -12.20
N LEU A 686 -7.66 -13.83 -11.45
CA LEU A 686 -7.66 -13.84 -9.99
C LEU A 686 -8.68 -14.86 -9.46
N THR A 687 -8.27 -15.75 -8.56
CA THR A 687 -9.10 -16.85 -8.03
C THR A 687 -8.70 -17.24 -6.61
N ARG A 688 -9.56 -18.01 -5.95
CA ARG A 688 -9.28 -18.66 -4.65
C ARG A 688 -8.76 -20.09 -4.78
N LEU A 689 -8.88 -20.68 -5.97
CA LEU A 689 -8.57 -22.09 -6.21
C LEU A 689 -7.08 -22.27 -6.60
N PRO A 690 -6.35 -23.19 -5.95
CA PRO A 690 -4.95 -23.48 -6.30
C PRO A 690 -4.81 -24.37 -7.55
N PHE A 691 -5.67 -24.22 -8.57
CA PHE A 691 -5.67 -25.07 -9.78
C PHE A 691 -4.68 -24.56 -10.82
N VAL A 692 -3.39 -24.62 -10.44
CA VAL A 692 -2.27 -24.04 -11.18
C VAL A 692 -2.30 -24.43 -12.66
N ASN A 693 -2.33 -25.73 -12.96
CA ASN A 693 -2.27 -26.23 -14.34
C ASN A 693 -3.50 -25.82 -15.18
N LEU A 694 -4.70 -25.81 -14.58
CA LEU A 694 -5.91 -25.34 -15.24
C LEU A 694 -5.80 -23.85 -15.61
N PHE A 695 -5.47 -22.98 -14.66
CA PHE A 695 -5.47 -21.54 -14.92
C PHE A 695 -4.32 -21.08 -15.81
N TYR A 696 -3.17 -21.76 -15.84
CA TYR A 696 -2.16 -21.55 -16.89
C TYR A 696 -2.76 -21.83 -18.28
N GLU A 697 -3.45 -22.97 -18.45
CA GLU A 697 -4.05 -23.34 -19.73
C GLU A 697 -5.19 -22.41 -20.18
N LEU A 698 -6.00 -21.91 -19.24
CA LEU A 698 -7.04 -20.92 -19.53
C LEU A 698 -6.41 -19.55 -19.88
N CYS A 699 -5.46 -19.07 -19.08
CA CYS A 699 -4.79 -17.78 -19.30
C CYS A 699 -4.02 -17.77 -20.63
N SER A 700 -3.45 -18.91 -21.03
CA SER A 700 -2.80 -19.10 -22.34
C SER A 700 -3.69 -18.87 -23.56
N VAL A 701 -5.02 -18.92 -23.39
CA VAL A 701 -6.01 -18.70 -24.46
C VAL A 701 -6.72 -17.35 -24.29
N ILE A 702 -7.12 -17.01 -23.07
CA ILE A 702 -7.82 -15.76 -22.76
C ILE A 702 -6.95 -14.55 -23.09
N ALA A 703 -5.69 -14.52 -22.64
CA ALA A 703 -4.85 -13.34 -22.79
C ALA A 703 -4.50 -13.02 -24.26
N PRO A 704 -4.07 -13.98 -25.12
CA PRO A 704 -3.86 -13.69 -26.54
C PRO A 704 -5.14 -13.24 -27.26
N ALA A 705 -6.28 -13.87 -26.97
CA ALA A 705 -7.56 -13.49 -27.58
C ALA A 705 -7.98 -12.07 -27.18
N TYR A 706 -7.84 -11.72 -25.90
CA TYR A 706 -8.10 -10.36 -25.40
C TYR A 706 -7.14 -9.33 -26.00
N PHE A 707 -5.84 -9.63 -26.10
CA PHE A 707 -4.87 -8.74 -26.72
C PHE A 707 -5.09 -8.52 -28.22
N SER A 708 -5.88 -9.37 -28.90
CA SER A 708 -6.26 -9.19 -30.30
C SER A 708 -7.64 -8.54 -30.48
N ASN A 709 -8.63 -8.87 -29.64
CA ASN A 709 -10.04 -8.52 -29.87
C ASN A 709 -10.65 -7.61 -28.80
N GLY A 710 -9.92 -7.29 -27.72
CA GLY A 710 -10.38 -6.41 -26.64
C GLY A 710 -11.47 -6.99 -25.74
N GLU A 711 -12.18 -6.09 -25.05
CA GLU A 711 -13.16 -6.38 -23.99
C GLU A 711 -14.29 -7.37 -24.35
N PRO A 712 -14.83 -7.44 -25.58
CA PRO A 712 -15.81 -8.46 -25.97
C PRO A 712 -15.32 -9.91 -25.77
N THR A 713 -14.00 -10.11 -25.72
CA THR A 713 -13.42 -11.42 -25.35
C THR A 713 -13.70 -11.76 -23.89
N LEU A 714 -13.63 -10.79 -22.98
CA LEU A 714 -13.83 -10.99 -21.55
C LEU A 714 -15.29 -11.25 -21.22
N GLU A 715 -16.21 -10.57 -21.91
CA GLU A 715 -17.65 -10.85 -21.90
C GLU A 715 -17.91 -12.31 -22.29
N ALA A 716 -17.46 -12.73 -23.48
CA ALA A 716 -17.63 -14.09 -23.97
C ALA A 716 -16.96 -15.16 -23.08
N VAL A 717 -15.83 -14.84 -22.44
CA VAL A 717 -15.14 -15.70 -21.47
C VAL A 717 -15.99 -15.86 -20.21
N CYS A 718 -16.46 -14.77 -19.63
CA CYS A 718 -17.26 -14.79 -18.41
C CYS A 718 -18.60 -15.50 -18.63
N ASP A 719 -19.29 -15.21 -19.73
CA ASP A 719 -20.53 -15.90 -20.13
C ASP A 719 -20.36 -17.41 -20.28
N SER A 720 -19.17 -17.85 -20.71
CA SER A 720 -18.83 -19.26 -20.84
C SER A 720 -18.60 -19.90 -19.45
N ILE A 721 -17.93 -19.19 -18.54
CA ILE A 721 -17.65 -19.63 -17.16
C ILE A 721 -18.92 -19.62 -16.29
N CYS A 722 -19.82 -18.65 -16.44
CA CYS A 722 -21.14 -18.64 -15.78
C CYS A 722 -21.98 -19.89 -16.12
N LYS A 723 -21.69 -20.55 -17.25
CA LYS A 723 -22.36 -21.78 -17.71
C LYS A 723 -21.60 -23.06 -17.32
N TRP A 724 -20.51 -22.96 -16.56
CA TRP A 724 -19.74 -24.14 -16.12
C TRP A 724 -20.50 -24.95 -15.04
N PRO A 725 -20.24 -26.27 -14.97
CA PRO A 725 -20.75 -27.11 -13.89
C PRO A 725 -20.17 -26.68 -12.53
N SER A 726 -20.85 -27.07 -11.45
CA SER A 726 -20.38 -26.79 -10.09
C SER A 726 -19.10 -27.55 -9.78
N LEU A 727 -18.25 -26.96 -8.94
CA LEU A 727 -17.13 -27.64 -8.30
C LEU A 727 -17.54 -28.89 -7.49
N LEU A 728 -18.80 -28.95 -7.04
CA LEU A 728 -19.36 -30.05 -6.26
C LEU A 728 -19.83 -31.25 -7.11
N SER A 729 -19.81 -31.20 -8.44
CA SER A 729 -20.22 -32.33 -9.31
C SER A 729 -19.32 -33.57 -9.11
N ASP A 730 -19.90 -34.78 -9.16
CA ASP A 730 -19.18 -36.06 -9.00
C ASP A 730 -18.63 -36.62 -10.32
N GLU A 731 -19.13 -36.15 -11.46
CA GLU A 731 -18.68 -36.53 -12.81
C GLU A 731 -17.52 -35.65 -13.30
N PRO A 732 -16.68 -36.12 -14.27
CA PRO A 732 -15.66 -35.29 -14.91
C PRO A 732 -16.29 -34.07 -15.59
N LEU A 733 -15.68 -32.90 -15.38
CA LEU A 733 -16.26 -31.62 -15.74
C LEU A 733 -15.83 -31.21 -17.14
N ALA A 734 -16.79 -30.97 -18.02
CA ALA A 734 -16.58 -30.36 -19.32
C ALA A 734 -16.70 -28.83 -19.19
N LEU A 735 -15.59 -28.12 -19.37
CA LEU A 735 -15.47 -26.68 -19.26
C LEU A 735 -15.28 -26.07 -20.67
N PRO A 736 -16.37 -25.64 -21.35
CA PRO A 736 -16.27 -24.97 -22.64
C PRO A 736 -15.69 -23.56 -22.47
N LEU A 737 -14.75 -23.17 -23.34
CA LEU A 737 -14.20 -21.82 -23.40
C LEU A 737 -13.61 -21.51 -24.78
N LEU A 738 -14.02 -20.39 -25.39
CA LEU A 738 -13.47 -19.85 -26.65
C LEU A 738 -13.28 -20.93 -27.76
N GLY A 739 -14.30 -21.75 -27.99
CA GLY A 739 -14.30 -22.80 -29.03
C GLY A 739 -13.51 -24.08 -28.68
N ARG A 740 -12.98 -24.19 -27.47
CA ARG A 740 -12.35 -25.39 -26.91
C ARG A 740 -13.20 -25.97 -25.79
N THR A 741 -13.02 -27.25 -25.49
CA THR A 741 -13.64 -27.89 -24.32
C THR A 741 -12.55 -28.55 -23.49
N TYR A 742 -12.34 -28.05 -22.28
CA TYR A 742 -11.41 -28.62 -21.33
C TYR A 742 -12.12 -29.68 -20.49
N GLU A 743 -11.52 -30.84 -20.34
CA GLU A 743 -12.06 -31.92 -19.51
C GLU A 743 -11.16 -32.08 -18.28
N VAL A 744 -11.72 -31.85 -17.10
CA VAL A 744 -11.01 -31.89 -15.81
C VAL A 744 -11.67 -32.88 -14.85
N SER A 745 -10.87 -33.47 -13.98
CA SER A 745 -11.36 -34.25 -12.83
C SER A 745 -10.75 -33.67 -11.55
N ILE A 746 -11.57 -33.50 -10.52
CA ILE A 746 -11.18 -32.92 -9.22
C ILE A 746 -11.30 -34.01 -8.15
N PRO A 747 -10.19 -34.54 -7.60
CA PRO A 747 -10.22 -35.56 -6.55
C PRO A 747 -10.90 -35.10 -5.25
N LYS A 748 -11.86 -35.90 -4.77
CA LYS A 748 -12.64 -35.71 -3.53
C LYS A 748 -12.20 -36.67 -2.42
N GLN A 749 -12.35 -36.29 -1.15
CA GLN A 749 -11.86 -37.08 0.00
C GLN A 749 -12.50 -38.47 0.14
N ASN A 750 -13.80 -38.61 -0.17
CA ASN A 750 -14.55 -39.85 0.00
C ASN A 750 -14.79 -40.64 -1.31
N GLY A 751 -14.12 -40.24 -2.40
CA GLY A 751 -14.19 -40.98 -3.66
C GLY A 751 -13.51 -42.34 -3.53
N LYS A 752 -14.23 -43.44 -3.80
CA LYS A 752 -13.60 -44.75 -4.01
C LYS A 752 -12.55 -44.59 -5.10
N ASN A 753 -11.32 -45.09 -4.87
CA ASN A 753 -10.19 -44.99 -5.80
C ASN A 753 -10.47 -45.62 -7.18
N SER A 754 -11.16 -44.89 -8.05
CA SER A 754 -11.20 -45.15 -9.49
C SER A 754 -9.87 -44.66 -10.07
N ILE A 755 -8.91 -45.58 -10.14
CA ILE A 755 -7.67 -45.39 -10.89
C ILE A 755 -8.08 -44.94 -12.31
N PRO A 756 -7.69 -43.73 -12.78
CA PRO A 756 -7.95 -43.35 -14.16
C PRO A 756 -7.28 -44.36 -15.08
N PRO A 757 -7.96 -44.88 -16.13
CA PRO A 757 -7.33 -45.81 -17.04
C PRO A 757 -6.09 -45.17 -17.64
N VAL A 758 -4.97 -45.90 -17.61
CA VAL A 758 -3.71 -45.45 -18.22
C VAL A 758 -3.90 -45.45 -19.74
N VAL A 759 -4.35 -44.31 -20.28
CA VAL A 759 -4.38 -44.08 -21.73
C VAL A 759 -2.94 -43.87 -22.19
N PRO A 760 -2.45 -44.60 -23.22
CA PRO A 760 -1.10 -44.38 -23.74
C PRO A 760 -0.94 -42.95 -24.28
N LEU A 761 0.21 -42.32 -24.01
CA LEU A 761 0.58 -41.10 -24.74
C LEU A 761 0.72 -41.45 -26.23
N VAL A 762 -0.14 -40.86 -27.05
CA VAL A 762 0.04 -40.79 -28.50
C VAL A 762 0.43 -39.35 -28.83
N ASP A 763 1.73 -39.11 -28.94
CA ASP A 763 2.23 -37.96 -29.68
C ASP A 763 2.03 -38.19 -31.19
N CYS A 764 1.99 -37.08 -31.95
CA CYS A 764 1.82 -37.02 -33.41
C CYS A 764 0.41 -37.31 -33.97
N LEU A 765 -0.45 -36.29 -33.93
CA LEU A 765 -1.45 -36.07 -34.99
C LEU A 765 -1.17 -34.73 -35.71
N PRO A 766 -1.32 -34.68 -37.05
CA PRO A 766 -1.14 -33.44 -37.82
C PRO A 766 -2.27 -32.43 -37.54
N PRO A 767 -2.09 -31.14 -37.86
CA PRO A 767 -3.12 -30.12 -37.64
C PRO A 767 -4.43 -30.49 -38.35
N PRO A 768 -5.60 -30.28 -37.70
CA PRO A 768 -6.89 -30.63 -38.29
C PRO A 768 -7.20 -29.74 -39.50
N LYS A 769 -7.81 -30.35 -40.53
CA LYS A 769 -8.41 -29.59 -41.64
C LYS A 769 -9.53 -28.68 -41.10
N PRO A 770 -9.73 -27.48 -41.66
CA PRO A 770 -10.79 -26.58 -41.20
C PRO A 770 -12.17 -27.22 -41.43
N GLY A 771 -12.99 -27.30 -40.37
CA GLY A 771 -14.37 -27.80 -40.43
C GLY A 771 -14.72 -28.99 -39.53
N CYS A 772 -13.85 -29.43 -38.61
CA CYS A 772 -14.17 -30.49 -37.65
C CYS A 772 -14.36 -29.97 -36.21
N ALA A 773 -15.02 -30.78 -35.37
CA ALA A 773 -15.55 -30.49 -34.03
C ALA A 773 -14.60 -29.71 -33.06
N PRO A 774 -15.15 -29.00 -32.04
CA PRO A 774 -14.35 -28.22 -31.08
C PRO A 774 -13.25 -29.05 -30.44
N ALA A 775 -12.06 -28.46 -30.33
CA ALA A 775 -10.88 -29.16 -29.85
C ALA A 775 -11.01 -29.51 -28.36
N ARG A 776 -11.32 -30.79 -28.07
CA ARG A 776 -11.34 -31.36 -26.72
C ARG A 776 -9.91 -31.48 -26.18
N ARG A 777 -9.67 -30.96 -24.99
CA ARG A 777 -8.36 -31.03 -24.31
C ARG A 777 -8.52 -31.59 -22.91
N ILE A 778 -7.87 -32.73 -22.64
CA ILE A 778 -7.92 -33.40 -21.35
C ILE A 778 -6.82 -32.84 -20.45
N ILE A 779 -7.18 -32.34 -19.27
CA ILE A 779 -6.24 -31.92 -18.23
C ILE A 779 -6.23 -33.01 -17.16
N SER A 780 -5.15 -33.80 -17.13
CA SER A 780 -4.99 -34.97 -16.26
C SER A 780 -4.89 -34.64 -14.76
N SER A 781 -4.45 -33.42 -14.42
CA SER A 781 -4.48 -32.88 -13.06
C SER A 781 -4.65 -31.37 -13.12
N VAL A 782 -5.57 -30.83 -12.31
CA VAL A 782 -5.84 -29.38 -12.21
C VAL A 782 -4.75 -28.62 -11.44
N HIS A 783 -4.04 -29.29 -10.54
CA HIS A 783 -3.07 -28.68 -9.62
C HIS A 783 -1.60 -28.98 -9.98
N GLU A 784 -1.29 -30.17 -10.50
CA GLU A 784 0.10 -30.63 -10.60
C GLU A 784 0.88 -30.02 -11.78
N ILE A 785 1.98 -29.33 -11.48
CA ILE A 785 3.01 -28.89 -12.46
C ILE A 785 4.12 -29.93 -12.63
N ASP A 786 4.86 -29.91 -13.74
CA ASP A 786 5.99 -30.81 -14.00
C ASP A 786 7.19 -30.52 -13.08
N ILE A 787 7.16 -31.11 -11.87
CA ILE A 787 8.16 -30.89 -10.82
C ILE A 787 9.58 -31.32 -11.25
N PHE A 788 9.70 -32.31 -12.15
CA PHE A 788 10.98 -32.79 -12.64
C PHE A 788 11.70 -31.72 -13.47
N LYS A 789 10.96 -30.94 -14.28
CA LYS A 789 11.53 -29.83 -15.06
C LYS A 789 12.26 -28.81 -14.17
N SER A 790 11.70 -28.48 -13.01
CA SER A 790 12.32 -27.58 -12.03
C SER A 790 13.43 -28.27 -11.21
N LEU A 791 13.17 -29.50 -10.73
CA LEU A 791 14.03 -30.18 -9.75
C LEU A 791 15.20 -30.99 -10.36
N GLN A 792 15.28 -31.17 -11.67
CA GLN A 792 16.31 -31.99 -12.35
C GLN A 792 17.76 -31.65 -11.96
N PHE A 793 18.06 -30.38 -11.69
CA PHE A 793 19.39 -29.93 -11.26
C PHE A 793 19.67 -30.17 -9.76
N PHE A 794 18.62 -30.39 -8.98
CA PHE A 794 18.66 -30.54 -7.52
C PHE A 794 18.36 -31.97 -7.03
N LEU A 795 18.19 -32.94 -7.93
CA LEU A 795 17.96 -34.37 -7.61
C LEU A 795 18.90 -34.95 -6.53
N PRO A 796 20.23 -34.63 -6.49
CA PRO A 796 21.12 -35.12 -5.43
C PRO A 796 20.76 -34.63 -4.03
N HIS A 797 19.93 -33.59 -3.93
CA HIS A 797 19.51 -32.88 -2.72
C HIS A 797 18.00 -33.03 -2.44
N ILE A 798 17.27 -33.86 -3.19
CA ILE A 798 15.80 -33.93 -3.10
C ILE A 798 15.27 -34.23 -1.69
N HIS A 799 15.94 -35.12 -0.94
CA HIS A 799 15.54 -35.46 0.44
C HIS A 799 15.81 -34.30 1.41
N LEU A 800 16.86 -33.53 1.17
CA LEU A 800 17.16 -32.30 1.93
C LEU A 800 16.13 -31.21 1.62
N LEU A 801 15.74 -31.03 0.36
CA LEU A 801 14.66 -30.09 0.00
C LEU A 801 13.32 -30.51 0.61
N TRP A 802 13.03 -31.82 0.63
CA TRP A 802 11.85 -32.36 1.31
C TRP A 802 11.85 -32.05 2.81
N GLU A 803 12.97 -32.26 3.51
CA GLU A 803 13.10 -31.88 4.93
C GLU A 803 12.89 -30.38 5.17
N LEU A 804 13.54 -29.50 4.38
CA LEU A 804 13.41 -28.05 4.51
C LEU A 804 11.95 -27.57 4.35
N VAL A 805 11.22 -28.18 3.40
CA VAL A 805 9.80 -27.88 3.18
C VAL A 805 8.94 -28.47 4.30
N LEU A 806 9.23 -29.70 4.74
CA LEU A 806 8.51 -30.39 5.81
C LEU A 806 8.57 -29.62 7.13
N THR A 807 9.75 -29.14 7.53
CA THR A 807 9.92 -28.37 8.77
C THR A 807 9.64 -26.87 8.59
N GLY A 808 9.23 -26.42 7.40
CA GLY A 808 8.81 -25.03 7.16
C GLY A 808 9.95 -24.02 7.28
N GLU A 809 11.16 -24.37 6.85
CA GLU A 809 12.34 -23.49 6.92
C GLU A 809 12.22 -22.30 5.94
N PRO A 810 12.91 -21.16 6.22
CA PRO A 810 12.94 -20.02 5.32
C PRO A 810 13.79 -20.31 4.08
N VAL A 811 13.21 -20.25 2.88
CA VAL A 811 13.91 -20.54 1.62
C VAL A 811 13.72 -19.42 0.59
N ILE A 812 14.82 -18.93 0.02
CA ILE A 812 14.78 -18.00 -1.12
C ILE A 812 15.15 -18.76 -2.40
N VAL A 813 14.29 -18.67 -3.41
CA VAL A 813 14.55 -19.10 -4.78
C VAL A 813 14.91 -17.86 -5.60
N THR A 814 16.15 -17.76 -6.08
CA THR A 814 16.60 -16.67 -6.96
C THR A 814 16.83 -17.17 -8.38
N GLY A 815 16.27 -16.50 -9.37
CA GLY A 815 16.51 -16.79 -10.80
C GLY A 815 16.45 -15.54 -11.68
N THR A 816 16.44 -15.72 -13.00
CA THR A 816 16.26 -14.64 -14.00
C THR A 816 14.90 -14.69 -14.69
N SER A 817 14.03 -15.63 -14.33
CA SER A 817 12.72 -15.81 -14.95
C SER A 817 11.65 -15.93 -13.86
N PRO A 818 10.58 -15.11 -13.87
CA PRO A 818 9.50 -15.19 -12.89
C PRO A 818 8.74 -16.52 -13.03
N THR A 819 8.65 -17.06 -14.25
CA THR A 819 8.10 -18.39 -14.56
C THR A 819 8.89 -19.50 -13.86
N ASP A 820 10.21 -19.48 -13.99
CA ASP A 820 11.07 -20.53 -13.41
C ASP A 820 11.12 -20.43 -11.88
N CYS A 821 11.07 -19.21 -11.32
CA CYS A 821 10.92 -18.99 -9.88
C CYS A 821 9.56 -19.51 -9.37
N ALA A 822 8.45 -19.12 -9.99
CA ALA A 822 7.11 -19.53 -9.56
C ALA A 822 6.92 -21.05 -9.67
N HIS A 823 7.39 -21.67 -10.75
CA HIS A 823 7.38 -23.12 -10.91
C HIS A 823 8.28 -23.84 -9.89
N MET A 824 9.43 -23.28 -9.52
CA MET A 824 10.27 -23.87 -8.47
C MET A 824 9.60 -23.77 -7.10
N VAL A 825 9.07 -22.61 -6.71
CA VAL A 825 8.35 -22.46 -5.43
C VAL A 825 7.17 -23.43 -5.34
N GLN A 826 6.36 -23.53 -6.39
CA GLN A 826 5.25 -24.49 -6.45
C GLN A 826 5.71 -25.96 -6.47
N SER A 827 6.89 -26.25 -7.04
CA SER A 827 7.49 -27.59 -6.98
C SER A 827 7.94 -27.92 -5.55
N LEU A 828 8.51 -26.96 -4.82
CA LEU A 828 8.94 -27.11 -3.44
C LEU A 828 7.75 -27.39 -2.51
N THR A 829 6.69 -26.56 -2.55
CA THR A 829 5.50 -26.76 -1.72
C THR A 829 4.82 -28.12 -1.98
N SER A 830 4.89 -28.64 -3.22
CA SER A 830 4.37 -29.95 -3.57
C SER A 830 5.19 -31.15 -3.07
N LEU A 831 6.43 -30.96 -2.58
CA LEU A 831 7.32 -32.06 -2.17
C LEU A 831 6.74 -32.91 -1.02
N ILE A 832 5.91 -32.31 -0.17
CA ILE A 832 5.31 -32.95 1.01
C ILE A 832 3.87 -33.43 0.77
N SER A 833 3.38 -33.44 -0.47
CA SER A 833 2.04 -33.97 -0.78
C SER A 833 1.89 -35.42 -0.27
N PRO A 834 0.82 -35.77 0.47
CA PRO A 834 -0.46 -35.07 0.58
C PRO A 834 -0.58 -34.12 1.79
N LEU A 835 0.47 -33.96 2.59
CA LEU A 835 0.50 -32.97 3.67
C LEU A 835 0.44 -31.56 3.05
N ALA A 836 -0.46 -30.72 3.56
CA ALA A 836 -0.57 -29.34 3.10
C ALA A 836 0.62 -28.52 3.62
N TYR A 837 1.21 -27.69 2.75
CA TYR A 837 2.18 -26.68 3.16
C TYR A 837 1.44 -25.49 3.79
N CYS A 838 1.55 -25.34 5.11
CA CYS A 838 0.80 -24.35 5.90
C CYS A 838 1.59 -23.07 6.19
N ALA A 839 2.87 -23.03 5.83
CA ALA A 839 3.69 -21.82 5.88
C ALA A 839 3.40 -20.89 4.68
N GLU A 840 3.88 -19.65 4.77
CA GLU A 840 3.67 -18.62 3.74
C GLU A 840 4.46 -18.96 2.46
N SER A 841 3.94 -18.65 1.28
CA SER A 841 4.64 -18.92 0.02
C SER A 841 4.30 -17.89 -1.04
N ARG A 842 5.34 -17.25 -1.61
CA ARG A 842 5.20 -16.25 -2.65
C ARG A 842 5.94 -16.72 -3.90
N PRO A 843 5.24 -17.36 -4.87
CA PRO A 843 5.86 -17.93 -6.06
C PRO A 843 6.63 -16.90 -6.90
N TYR A 844 6.14 -15.67 -6.93
CA TYR A 844 6.88 -14.51 -7.41
C TYR A 844 6.66 -13.33 -6.45
N PHE A 845 7.74 -12.63 -6.11
CA PHE A 845 7.78 -11.56 -5.11
C PHE A 845 8.74 -10.45 -5.57
N THR A 846 8.35 -9.19 -5.36
CA THR A 846 9.13 -8.02 -5.81
C THR A 846 9.44 -7.06 -4.67
N ILE A 847 10.38 -6.13 -4.89
CA ILE A 847 10.71 -5.07 -3.92
C ILE A 847 9.60 -4.03 -3.75
N HIS A 848 8.58 -4.07 -4.60
CA HIS A 848 7.42 -3.16 -4.60
C HIS A 848 6.19 -3.77 -3.94
N ASP A 849 6.25 -5.05 -3.56
CA ASP A 849 5.22 -5.70 -2.75
C ASP A 849 5.09 -4.98 -1.39
N THR A 850 3.87 -4.71 -0.97
CA THR A 850 3.57 -4.00 0.27
C THR A 850 4.10 -4.70 1.52
N GLU A 851 4.22 -6.03 1.46
CA GLU A 851 4.71 -6.88 2.56
C GLU A 851 6.24 -7.04 2.52
N PHE A 852 6.95 -6.39 1.58
CA PHE A 852 8.41 -6.38 1.52
C PHE A 852 9.07 -6.01 2.85
N LYS A 853 8.53 -5.04 3.58
CA LYS A 853 9.07 -4.63 4.90
C LYS A 853 8.83 -5.69 5.99
N GLU A 854 7.78 -6.49 5.90
CA GLU A 854 7.49 -7.59 6.83
C GLU A 854 8.52 -8.71 6.65
N PHE A 855 8.70 -9.17 5.41
CA PHE A 855 9.54 -10.34 5.12
C PHE A 855 11.05 -10.04 5.07
N THR A 856 11.50 -8.78 4.96
CA THR A 856 12.94 -8.45 4.83
C THR A 856 13.62 -7.86 6.08
N GLN A 857 12.89 -7.58 7.16
CA GLN A 857 13.48 -7.05 8.39
C GLN A 857 13.98 -8.15 9.33
N SER A 858 15.28 -8.17 9.64
CA SER A 858 15.90 -9.23 10.48
C SER A 858 15.60 -9.13 11.99
N LYS A 859 14.57 -8.38 12.42
CA LYS A 859 14.33 -8.08 13.84
C LYS A 859 13.65 -9.20 14.63
N ASN A 860 12.88 -10.06 13.96
CA ASN A 860 12.01 -11.06 14.61
C ASN A 860 12.42 -12.52 14.30
N GLY A 861 13.68 -12.74 13.90
CA GLY A 861 14.11 -14.00 13.28
C GLY A 861 13.66 -14.11 11.82
N HIS A 862 13.84 -15.28 11.21
CA HIS A 862 13.40 -15.53 9.84
C HIS A 862 11.96 -16.08 9.85
N PRO A 863 11.02 -15.48 9.09
CA PRO A 863 9.69 -16.06 8.93
C PRO A 863 9.76 -17.41 8.18
N SER A 864 8.86 -18.34 8.52
CA SER A 864 8.65 -19.56 7.75
C SER A 864 7.95 -19.23 6.43
N ILE A 865 8.76 -19.00 5.38
CA ILE A 865 8.29 -18.57 4.06
C ILE A 865 9.20 -19.09 2.94
N ILE A 866 8.60 -19.41 1.79
CA ILE A 866 9.32 -19.62 0.53
C ILE A 866 9.09 -18.42 -0.40
N LEU A 867 10.17 -17.74 -0.79
CA LEU A 867 10.15 -16.56 -1.67
C LEU A 867 10.78 -16.84 -3.03
N GLY A 868 10.03 -16.66 -4.12
CA GLY A 868 10.57 -16.66 -5.49
C GLY A 868 10.87 -15.23 -5.97
N VAL A 869 12.12 -14.93 -6.32
CA VAL A 869 12.57 -13.57 -6.66
C VAL A 869 13.51 -13.57 -7.88
N THR A 870 13.42 -12.51 -8.70
CA THR A 870 14.31 -12.29 -9.85
C THR A 870 15.31 -11.15 -9.66
N ASN A 871 15.08 -10.28 -8.68
CA ASN A 871 15.93 -9.11 -8.47
C ASN A 871 17.21 -9.45 -7.68
N PRO A 872 18.43 -9.16 -8.19
CA PRO A 872 19.68 -9.41 -7.48
C PRO A 872 19.80 -8.65 -6.14
N PHE A 873 19.02 -7.59 -5.94
CA PHE A 873 18.93 -6.87 -4.67
C PHE A 873 18.57 -7.78 -3.49
N PHE A 874 17.69 -8.77 -3.69
CA PHE A 874 17.34 -9.73 -2.64
C PHE A 874 18.55 -10.54 -2.18
N ALA A 875 19.48 -10.89 -3.08
CA ALA A 875 20.73 -11.56 -2.72
C ALA A 875 21.72 -10.67 -1.95
N LYS A 876 21.46 -9.36 -1.82
CA LYS A 876 22.18 -8.44 -0.93
C LYS A 876 21.44 -8.20 0.39
N THR A 877 20.14 -7.97 0.33
CA THR A 877 19.30 -7.68 1.51
C THR A 877 19.12 -8.91 2.40
N LEU A 878 18.98 -10.10 1.80
CA LEU A 878 18.70 -11.35 2.50
C LEU A 878 19.94 -12.25 2.64
N GLN A 879 21.16 -11.68 2.64
CA GLN A 879 22.42 -12.42 2.84
C GLN A 879 22.50 -13.22 4.15
N HIS A 880 21.67 -12.85 5.12
CA HIS A 880 21.59 -13.49 6.43
C HIS A 880 20.69 -14.74 6.45
N TRP A 881 19.96 -15.04 5.37
CA TRP A 881 19.01 -16.16 5.33
C TRP A 881 19.68 -17.54 5.27
N PRO A 882 19.09 -18.56 5.91
CA PRO A 882 19.75 -19.84 6.12
C PRO A 882 19.81 -20.71 4.85
N HIS A 883 18.89 -20.52 3.91
CA HIS A 883 18.75 -21.35 2.70
C HIS A 883 18.51 -20.49 1.45
N THR A 884 19.27 -20.77 0.39
CA THR A 884 19.07 -20.13 -0.93
C THR A 884 19.25 -21.15 -2.06
N ILE A 885 18.30 -21.17 -2.97
CA ILE A 885 18.29 -21.95 -4.20
C ILE A 885 18.53 -20.97 -5.35
N ARG A 886 19.71 -21.05 -6.00
CA ARG A 886 20.00 -20.27 -7.21
C ARG A 886 19.72 -21.11 -8.45
N LEU A 887 18.74 -20.68 -9.25
CA LEU A 887 18.39 -21.28 -10.52
C LEU A 887 19.47 -21.00 -11.58
N GLN A 888 19.46 -21.77 -12.68
CA GLN A 888 20.33 -21.55 -13.83
C GLN A 888 19.58 -20.78 -14.92
N ASP A 889 20.26 -19.84 -15.58
CA ASP A 889 19.68 -19.02 -16.63
C ASP A 889 19.28 -19.87 -17.86
N SER A 890 17.99 -19.85 -18.17
CA SER A 890 17.40 -20.61 -19.27
C SER A 890 17.91 -20.14 -20.66
N THR A 891 18.44 -18.92 -20.76
CA THR A 891 19.12 -18.37 -21.95
C THR A 891 20.43 -19.07 -22.29
N GLU A 892 21.27 -19.41 -21.30
CA GLU A 892 22.49 -20.20 -21.54
C GLU A 892 22.16 -21.62 -22.01
N ALA A 893 21.11 -22.22 -21.43
CA ALA A 893 20.65 -23.56 -21.82
C ALA A 893 20.16 -23.57 -23.30
N GLN A 894 19.47 -22.52 -23.74
CA GLN A 894 19.06 -22.36 -25.15
C GLN A 894 20.24 -22.11 -26.10
N LEU A 895 21.25 -21.34 -25.67
CA LEU A 895 22.48 -21.13 -26.46
C LEU A 895 23.29 -22.43 -26.60
N LEU A 896 23.43 -23.22 -25.52
CA LEU A 896 24.06 -24.54 -25.54
C LEU A 896 23.28 -25.55 -26.40
N ALA A 897 21.95 -25.49 -26.39
CA ALA A 897 21.11 -26.31 -27.28
C ALA A 897 21.29 -25.93 -28.76
N ARG A 898 21.29 -24.64 -29.09
CA ARG A 898 21.54 -24.14 -30.46
C ARG A 898 22.95 -24.48 -30.95
N GLN A 899 23.97 -24.36 -30.10
CA GLN A 899 25.33 -24.77 -30.45
C GLN A 899 25.44 -26.28 -30.73
N LYS A 900 24.73 -27.13 -29.97
CA LYS A 900 24.65 -28.57 -30.25
C LYS A 900 23.94 -28.89 -31.57
N GLN A 901 22.89 -28.15 -31.92
CA GLN A 901 22.21 -28.32 -33.22
C GLN A 901 23.08 -27.86 -34.39
N HIS A 902 23.80 -26.73 -34.28
CA HIS A 902 24.73 -26.29 -35.33
C HIS A 902 25.94 -27.23 -35.49
N ALA A 903 26.47 -27.80 -34.40
CA ALA A 903 27.59 -28.74 -34.48
C ALA A 903 27.22 -30.07 -35.17
N ALA A 904 25.94 -30.49 -35.10
CA ALA A 904 25.45 -31.70 -35.78
C ALA A 904 25.18 -31.48 -37.28
N GLY A 905 24.93 -30.24 -37.72
CA GLY A 905 24.65 -29.90 -39.12
C GLY A 905 25.89 -29.62 -39.98
N ALA A 906 27.09 -29.55 -39.39
CA ALA A 906 28.31 -29.07 -40.03
C ALA A 906 29.40 -30.15 -40.17
N MET A 907 29.06 -31.32 -40.74
CA MET A 907 30.05 -32.24 -41.31
C MET A 907 29.73 -32.49 -42.79
N GLY A 908 30.29 -31.63 -43.65
CA GLY A 908 30.22 -31.75 -45.10
C GLY A 908 31.27 -30.87 -45.80
N SER A 909 32.22 -31.52 -46.49
CA SER A 909 33.24 -30.98 -47.41
C SER A 909 34.45 -30.19 -46.87
N ALA A 910 35.66 -30.69 -47.24
CA ALA A 910 36.88 -30.01 -47.75
C ALA A 910 37.46 -28.75 -47.03
N THR A 911 38.78 -28.50 -46.89
CA THR A 911 40.03 -29.21 -47.29
C THR A 911 41.24 -28.66 -46.48
N SER A 912 42.34 -29.43 -46.39
CA SER A 912 43.64 -29.16 -45.72
C SER A 912 44.51 -28.06 -46.42
N PRO A 913 45.75 -27.66 -45.97
CA PRO A 913 46.66 -28.31 -44.98
C PRO A 913 47.58 -27.44 -44.07
N ALA A 914 48.35 -28.15 -43.20
CA ALA A 914 49.66 -27.79 -42.58
C ALA A 914 49.68 -26.75 -41.43
N THR A 915 50.53 -26.80 -40.38
CA THR A 915 51.49 -27.82 -39.87
C THR A 915 51.89 -27.48 -38.41
N SER A 916 52.00 -28.46 -37.50
CA SER A 916 53.11 -28.58 -36.50
C SER A 916 52.90 -29.79 -35.56
N ILE A 917 53.99 -30.25 -34.95
CA ILE A 917 54.18 -31.58 -34.35
C ILE A 917 54.16 -31.52 -32.82
N GLY A 918 53.63 -32.58 -32.15
CA GLY A 918 54.20 -33.04 -30.87
C GLY A 918 53.23 -33.52 -29.79
N GLY A 919 53.38 -34.79 -29.35
CA GLY A 919 52.93 -35.28 -28.04
C GLY A 919 51.78 -36.28 -28.06
N ALA A 920 52.10 -37.58 -27.93
CA ALA A 920 51.10 -38.65 -27.86
C ALA A 920 50.64 -38.95 -26.42
N GLY A 921 49.35 -39.23 -26.26
CA GLY A 921 48.74 -39.74 -25.03
C GLY A 921 47.36 -40.32 -25.35
N THR A 922 47.18 -41.63 -25.15
CA THR A 922 46.04 -42.40 -25.68
C THR A 922 44.71 -42.06 -25.01
N GLY A 923 43.76 -41.50 -25.77
CA GLY A 923 42.40 -41.24 -25.31
C GLY A 923 41.40 -42.34 -25.73
N SER A 924 40.73 -42.94 -24.74
CA SER A 924 39.46 -43.64 -24.95
C SER A 924 38.33 -42.60 -24.86
N ALA A 925 37.70 -42.30 -26.00
CA ALA A 925 36.63 -41.31 -26.07
C ALA A 925 35.28 -41.92 -25.64
N THR A 926 34.89 -41.69 -24.38
CA THR A 926 33.53 -41.95 -23.89
C THR A 926 32.73 -40.66 -23.73
N SER A 927 31.44 -40.73 -24.05
CA SER A 927 30.52 -39.60 -24.17
C SER A 927 30.07 -39.01 -22.82
N ASP A 928 30.94 -38.29 -22.11
CA ASP A 928 30.72 -37.92 -20.70
C ASP A 928 30.18 -36.47 -20.46
N GLY A 929 29.84 -35.75 -21.54
CA GLY A 929 29.45 -34.33 -21.48
C GLY A 929 28.19 -33.99 -20.66
N GLY A 930 27.29 -34.96 -20.44
CA GLY A 930 26.13 -34.78 -19.54
C GLY A 930 26.45 -35.00 -18.05
N SER A 931 27.46 -35.82 -17.77
CA SER A 931 27.89 -36.18 -16.41
C SER A 931 28.68 -35.05 -15.75
N ALA A 932 29.49 -34.34 -16.53
CA ALA A 932 30.30 -33.20 -16.08
C ALA A 932 29.46 -32.00 -15.58
N THR A 933 28.30 -31.73 -16.18
CA THR A 933 27.44 -30.60 -15.79
C THR A 933 26.65 -30.88 -14.51
N LEU A 934 26.06 -32.08 -14.39
CA LEU A 934 25.37 -32.52 -13.16
C LEU A 934 26.32 -32.61 -11.95
N SER A 935 27.58 -33.01 -12.15
CA SER A 935 28.57 -33.11 -11.07
C SER A 935 29.15 -31.77 -10.60
N ARG A 936 29.15 -30.71 -11.44
CA ARG A 936 29.50 -29.35 -11.00
C ARG A 936 28.42 -28.73 -10.11
N LEU A 937 27.14 -28.98 -10.40
CA LEU A 937 26.00 -28.42 -9.67
C LEU A 937 25.63 -29.21 -8.40
N SER A 938 26.08 -30.47 -8.26
CA SER A 938 25.78 -31.33 -7.10
C SER A 938 26.56 -30.99 -5.81
N LYS A 939 27.27 -29.86 -5.75
CA LYS A 939 28.07 -29.45 -4.58
C LYS A 939 27.27 -28.49 -3.72
N ILE A 940 26.90 -28.92 -2.51
CA ILE A 940 26.42 -28.02 -1.46
C ILE A 940 27.53 -26.99 -1.18
N LYS A 941 27.22 -25.71 -1.35
CA LYS A 941 28.14 -24.62 -1.02
C LYS A 941 27.87 -24.12 0.40
N GLN A 942 28.91 -24.05 1.22
CA GLN A 942 28.82 -23.38 2.52
C GLN A 942 28.53 -21.89 2.32
N ILE A 943 27.60 -21.36 3.10
CA ILE A 943 27.35 -19.92 3.20
C ILE A 943 28.59 -19.28 3.84
N THR A 944 29.43 -18.69 3.01
CA THR A 944 30.55 -17.83 3.43
C THR A 944 30.12 -16.37 3.30
N HIS A 945 30.75 -15.45 4.05
CA HIS A 945 30.48 -14.00 3.99
C HIS A 945 30.72 -13.34 2.62
N LYS A 946 31.04 -14.11 1.57
CA LYS A 946 31.14 -13.68 0.17
C LYS A 946 29.96 -14.23 -0.65
N LEU A 947 28.73 -13.77 -0.38
CA LEU A 947 27.52 -14.18 -1.14
C LEU A 947 27.47 -13.63 -2.60
N LEU A 948 28.59 -13.12 -3.10
CA LEU A 948 28.82 -12.53 -4.43
C LEU A 948 29.14 -13.57 -5.52
N ASP A 949 29.36 -14.84 -5.15
CA ASP A 949 29.70 -15.92 -6.09
C ASP A 949 28.45 -16.30 -6.91
N SER A 950 28.37 -15.88 -8.17
CA SER A 950 27.15 -15.85 -9.01
C SER A 950 26.66 -17.20 -9.55
N SER A 951 27.26 -18.32 -9.13
CA SER A 951 26.94 -19.65 -9.66
C SER A 951 25.55 -20.18 -9.22
N PRO A 952 24.84 -20.91 -10.09
CA PRO A 952 23.67 -21.70 -9.71
C PRO A 952 24.00 -22.80 -8.69
N GLY A 953 23.04 -23.18 -7.85
CA GLY A 953 23.18 -24.24 -6.84
C GLY A 953 22.40 -24.02 -5.54
N LEU A 954 22.50 -24.98 -4.62
CA LEU A 954 21.89 -24.94 -3.29
C LEU A 954 22.92 -24.50 -2.24
N TYR A 955 22.58 -23.43 -1.52
CA TYR A 955 23.36 -22.83 -0.43
C TYR A 955 22.60 -23.04 0.88
N THR A 956 23.19 -23.77 1.82
CA THR A 956 22.56 -24.07 3.11
C THR A 956 23.58 -24.49 4.16
N GLN A 957 23.28 -24.20 5.43
CA GLN A 957 24.00 -24.74 6.59
C GLN A 957 23.24 -25.91 7.27
N TYR A 958 22.05 -26.26 6.78
CA TYR A 958 21.21 -27.32 7.32
C TYR A 958 21.86 -28.70 7.16
N LYS A 959 21.81 -29.51 8.23
CA LYS A 959 22.26 -30.91 8.21
C LYS A 959 21.01 -31.81 8.12
N PRO A 960 20.84 -32.59 7.05
CA PRO A 960 19.68 -33.46 6.91
C PRO A 960 19.69 -34.58 7.96
N PHE A 961 18.53 -34.85 8.53
CA PHE A 961 18.29 -35.97 9.45
C PHE A 961 18.18 -37.29 8.68
N VAL A 962 17.68 -37.26 7.44
CA VAL A 962 17.41 -38.44 6.60
C VAL A 962 18.48 -38.60 5.52
N GLN A 963 19.00 -39.81 5.38
CA GLN A 963 19.97 -40.15 4.33
C GLN A 963 19.29 -40.28 2.97
N LYS A 964 19.93 -39.70 1.94
CA LYS A 964 19.46 -39.79 0.55
C LYS A 964 19.36 -41.23 0.04
N ASP A 965 18.22 -41.58 -0.56
CA ASP A 965 18.08 -42.84 -1.30
C ASP A 965 18.96 -42.83 -2.57
N LYS A 966 20.11 -43.50 -2.47
CA LYS A 966 21.09 -43.63 -3.56
C LYS A 966 20.59 -44.53 -4.70
N ALA A 967 19.67 -45.44 -4.46
CA ALA A 967 19.12 -46.34 -5.48
C ALA A 967 18.07 -45.61 -6.32
N PHE A 968 17.16 -44.89 -5.66
CA PHE A 968 16.17 -44.04 -6.31
C PHE A 968 16.81 -42.93 -7.16
N ILE A 969 17.79 -42.19 -6.62
CA ILE A 969 18.49 -41.13 -7.37
C ILE A 969 19.17 -41.71 -8.62
N LYS A 970 19.80 -42.89 -8.53
CA LYS A 970 20.36 -43.59 -9.71
C LYS A 970 19.27 -43.96 -10.73
N LYS A 971 18.10 -44.41 -10.31
CA LYS A 971 16.96 -44.78 -11.18
C LYS A 971 16.39 -43.60 -11.97
N ILE A 972 16.33 -42.41 -11.37
CA ILE A 972 15.92 -41.18 -12.07
C ILE A 972 17.02 -40.65 -12.99
N LEU A 973 18.28 -40.60 -12.53
CA LEU A 973 19.42 -40.19 -13.36
C LEU A 973 19.65 -41.12 -14.57
N LEU A 974 19.35 -42.42 -14.44
CA LEU A 974 19.33 -43.34 -15.57
C LEU A 974 18.23 -42.99 -16.58
N GLY A 975 17.07 -42.52 -16.11
CA GLY A 975 15.98 -42.04 -16.97
C GLY A 975 16.39 -40.87 -17.88
N LEU A 976 17.24 -39.95 -17.38
CA LEU A 976 17.84 -38.88 -18.20
C LEU A 976 18.80 -39.42 -19.27
N LYS A 977 19.51 -40.52 -18.99
CA LYS A 977 20.42 -41.17 -19.96
C LYS A 977 19.68 -41.98 -21.02
N THR A 978 18.42 -42.35 -20.77
CA THR A 978 17.57 -43.15 -21.67
C THR A 978 16.44 -42.33 -22.29
N ASP A 979 16.55 -41.01 -22.27
CA ASP A 979 15.57 -40.05 -22.83
C ASP A 979 14.10 -40.32 -22.42
N ARG A 980 13.90 -40.68 -21.13
CA ARG A 980 12.56 -40.96 -20.59
C ARG A 980 11.74 -39.66 -20.55
N PRO A 981 10.46 -39.66 -21.02
CA PRO A 981 9.61 -38.47 -20.96
C PRO A 981 9.53 -37.84 -19.57
N LEU A 982 9.55 -36.50 -19.53
CA LEU A 982 9.59 -35.71 -18.29
C LEU A 982 8.39 -36.01 -17.38
N SER A 983 7.21 -36.22 -17.96
CA SER A 983 5.99 -36.62 -17.25
C SER A 983 6.16 -37.90 -16.42
N VAL A 984 6.85 -38.91 -16.97
CA VAL A 984 7.12 -40.19 -16.28
C VAL A 984 8.19 -40.01 -15.20
N GLN A 985 9.19 -39.15 -15.44
CA GLN A 985 10.18 -38.80 -14.41
C GLN A 985 9.52 -38.05 -13.24
N SER A 986 8.60 -37.11 -13.52
CA SER A 986 7.77 -36.44 -12.52
C SER A 986 6.87 -37.40 -11.75
N ALA A 987 6.21 -38.35 -12.42
CA ALA A 987 5.37 -39.36 -11.76
C ALA A 987 6.18 -40.26 -10.80
N LEU A 988 7.38 -40.69 -11.21
CA LEU A 988 8.31 -41.44 -10.35
C LEU A 988 8.78 -40.59 -9.15
N LEU A 989 8.99 -39.29 -9.34
CA LEU A 989 9.40 -38.36 -8.30
C LEU A 989 8.29 -38.12 -7.27
N ARG A 990 7.07 -37.81 -7.72
CA ARG A 990 5.89 -37.67 -6.85
C ARG A 990 5.62 -38.95 -6.07
N ARG A 991 5.69 -40.12 -6.72
CA ARG A 991 5.45 -41.40 -6.04
C ARG A 991 6.43 -41.66 -4.89
N HIS A 992 7.73 -41.42 -5.09
CA HIS A 992 8.73 -41.60 -4.03
C HIS A 992 8.51 -40.63 -2.85
N LEU A 993 8.21 -39.37 -3.15
CA LEU A 993 7.94 -38.35 -2.13
C LEU A 993 6.62 -38.59 -1.38
N LEU A 994 5.60 -39.12 -2.06
CA LEU A 994 4.33 -39.57 -1.49
C LEU A 994 4.56 -40.74 -0.52
N GLU A 995 5.25 -41.79 -0.96
CA GLU A 995 5.59 -42.96 -0.13
C GLU A 995 6.43 -42.55 1.10
N LEU A 996 7.39 -41.62 0.92
CA LEU A 996 8.20 -41.06 2.01
C LEU A 996 7.37 -40.23 3.00
N THR A 997 6.51 -39.33 2.52
CA THR A 997 5.70 -38.47 3.40
C THR A 997 4.60 -39.25 4.11
N GLN A 998 3.96 -40.22 3.44
CA GLN A 998 3.04 -41.15 4.09
C GLN A 998 3.74 -41.95 5.20
N SER A 999 4.94 -42.47 4.94
CA SER A 999 5.73 -43.18 5.96
C SER A 999 6.04 -42.31 7.19
N PHE A 1000 6.26 -41.00 6.99
CA PHE A 1000 6.46 -40.02 8.06
C PHE A 1000 5.15 -39.65 8.79
N MET A 1001 4.01 -39.58 8.11
CA MET A 1001 2.73 -39.17 8.72
C MET A 1001 1.97 -40.34 9.38
N ILE A 1002 2.14 -41.59 8.95
CA ILE A 1002 1.42 -42.76 9.51
C ILE A 1002 1.54 -42.88 11.05
N PRO A 1003 2.71 -42.71 11.69
CA PRO A 1003 2.82 -42.79 13.14
C PRO A 1003 2.01 -41.68 13.85
N LEU A 1004 2.04 -40.45 13.30
CA LEU A 1004 1.30 -39.30 13.82
C LEU A 1004 -0.22 -39.50 13.72
N GLU A 1005 -0.72 -40.00 12.58
CA GLU A 1005 -2.14 -40.31 12.38
C GLU A 1005 -2.62 -41.43 13.33
N ARG A 1006 -1.78 -42.46 13.57
CA ARG A 1006 -2.08 -43.53 14.56
C ARG A 1006 -2.14 -42.99 15.98
N TYR A 1007 -1.17 -42.16 16.38
CA TYR A 1007 -1.15 -41.57 17.71
C TYR A 1007 -2.32 -40.58 17.90
N MET A 1008 -2.64 -39.77 16.89
CA MET A 1008 -3.82 -38.91 16.89
C MET A 1008 -5.10 -39.71 17.12
N ALA A 1009 -5.29 -40.85 16.42
CA ALA A 1009 -6.42 -41.74 16.66
C ALA A 1009 -6.47 -42.32 18.09
N SER A 1010 -5.31 -42.52 18.73
CA SER A 1010 -5.24 -42.99 20.13
C SER A 1010 -5.64 -41.92 21.16
N LEU A 1011 -5.68 -40.64 20.79
CA LEU A 1011 -6.17 -39.56 21.65
C LEU A 1011 -7.70 -39.57 21.80
N MET A 1012 -8.41 -40.34 20.97
CA MET A 1012 -9.86 -40.50 21.02
C MET A 1012 -10.31 -41.24 22.30
N PRO A 1013 -11.18 -40.64 23.15
CA PRO A 1013 -11.76 -41.33 24.30
C PRO A 1013 -12.48 -42.63 23.90
N LEU A 1014 -12.42 -43.65 24.76
CA LEU A 1014 -13.11 -44.92 24.50
C LEU A 1014 -14.63 -44.70 24.53
N GLN A 1015 -15.36 -45.40 23.66
CA GLN A 1015 -16.82 -45.23 23.52
C GLN A 1015 -17.60 -45.40 24.83
N LYS A 1016 -17.12 -46.29 25.72
CA LYS A 1016 -17.69 -46.54 27.07
C LYS A 1016 -17.62 -45.31 28.01
N ASP A 1017 -16.69 -44.38 27.76
CA ASP A 1017 -16.46 -43.19 28.57
C ASP A 1017 -17.29 -41.98 28.08
N ILE A 1018 -17.96 -42.11 26.92
CA ILE A 1018 -18.88 -41.12 26.35
C ILE A 1018 -20.24 -41.22 27.08
N SER A 1019 -20.43 -40.39 28.11
CA SER A 1019 -21.71 -40.33 28.82
C SER A 1019 -22.75 -39.48 28.07
N PRO A 1020 -23.97 -39.97 27.80
CA PRO A 1020 -25.00 -39.16 27.14
C PRO A 1020 -25.42 -37.94 27.96
N PHE A 1021 -25.35 -38.01 29.29
CA PHE A 1021 -25.86 -36.99 30.22
C PHE A 1021 -24.83 -35.94 30.64
N ARG A 1022 -23.59 -36.00 30.14
CA ARG A 1022 -22.54 -34.99 30.35
C ARG A 1022 -22.29 -34.21 29.06
N SER A 1023 -21.46 -33.18 29.11
CA SER A 1023 -20.94 -32.53 27.90
C SER A 1023 -20.14 -33.53 27.06
N ALA A 1024 -20.02 -33.29 25.75
CA ALA A 1024 -19.19 -34.12 24.89
C ALA A 1024 -17.75 -34.17 25.46
N PRO A 1025 -17.13 -35.36 25.57
CA PRO A 1025 -15.76 -35.45 26.01
C PRO A 1025 -14.84 -34.81 24.96
N GLN A 1026 -13.79 -34.13 25.41
CA GLN A 1026 -12.77 -33.59 24.53
C GLN A 1026 -11.75 -34.67 24.16
N PRO A 1027 -11.07 -34.56 23.00
CA PRO A 1027 -9.91 -35.40 22.71
C PRO A 1027 -8.84 -35.25 23.79
N ASN A 1028 -8.07 -36.32 24.04
CA ASN A 1028 -6.94 -36.22 24.95
C ASN A 1028 -5.86 -35.27 24.38
N PRO A 1029 -5.16 -34.48 25.23
CA PRO A 1029 -4.15 -33.55 24.75
C PRO A 1029 -2.94 -34.30 24.16
N PHE A 1030 -2.50 -33.89 22.97
CA PHE A 1030 -1.31 -34.45 22.33
C PHE A 1030 -0.05 -34.14 23.14
N ARG A 1031 0.72 -35.18 23.47
CA ARG A 1031 1.98 -35.06 24.22
C ARG A 1031 3.15 -35.55 23.35
N GLN A 1032 4.12 -34.67 23.15
CA GLN A 1032 5.25 -34.95 22.23
C GLN A 1032 6.11 -36.10 22.72
N GLU A 1033 6.52 -36.12 23.99
CA GLU A 1033 7.38 -37.19 24.53
C GLU A 1033 6.68 -38.56 24.51
N ASP A 1034 5.37 -38.62 24.85
CA ASP A 1034 4.56 -39.84 24.76
C ASP A 1034 4.49 -40.37 23.32
N PHE A 1035 4.38 -39.48 22.32
CA PHE A 1035 4.48 -39.87 20.91
C PHE A 1035 5.88 -40.38 20.55
N LEU A 1036 6.95 -39.66 20.92
CA LEU A 1036 8.33 -40.03 20.58
C LEU A 1036 8.68 -41.43 21.13
N ALA A 1037 8.17 -41.78 22.32
CA ALA A 1037 8.33 -43.12 22.89
C ALA A 1037 7.70 -44.25 22.05
N THR A 1038 6.67 -43.96 21.24
CA THR A 1038 6.07 -44.96 20.32
C THR A 1038 6.89 -45.20 19.05
N LEU A 1039 7.88 -44.35 18.75
CA LEU A 1039 8.61 -44.42 17.48
C LEU A 1039 9.46 -45.68 17.35
N ASP A 1040 9.98 -46.26 18.44
CA ASP A 1040 10.76 -47.51 18.36
C ASP A 1040 9.93 -48.68 17.83
N GLU A 1041 8.64 -48.76 18.21
CA GLU A 1041 7.72 -49.84 17.83
C GLU A 1041 6.91 -49.54 16.56
N CYS A 1042 6.64 -48.27 16.25
CA CYS A 1042 5.70 -47.85 15.20
C CYS A 1042 6.25 -46.82 14.20
N GLY A 1043 7.53 -46.43 14.28
CA GLY A 1043 8.10 -45.31 13.52
C GLY A 1043 8.38 -45.56 12.03
N PRO A 1044 8.76 -44.50 11.28
CA PRO A 1044 8.94 -44.54 9.83
C PRO A 1044 10.01 -45.52 9.33
N GLN A 1045 10.94 -45.93 10.18
CA GLN A 1045 11.97 -46.92 9.87
C GLN A 1045 11.41 -48.32 9.51
N LEU A 1046 10.12 -48.57 9.79
CA LEU A 1046 9.43 -49.81 9.45
C LEU A 1046 8.78 -49.79 8.06
N THR A 1047 8.55 -48.60 7.48
CA THR A 1047 7.82 -48.42 6.21
C THR A 1047 8.64 -47.70 5.13
N SER A 1048 9.58 -46.84 5.52
CA SER A 1048 10.44 -46.08 4.61
C SER A 1048 11.70 -46.85 4.22
N THR A 1049 12.14 -46.70 2.96
CA THR A 1049 13.46 -47.19 2.50
C THR A 1049 14.62 -46.33 3.01
N CYS A 1050 14.33 -45.11 3.50
CA CYS A 1050 15.34 -44.15 3.95
C CYS A 1050 15.74 -44.42 5.42
N LYS A 1051 17.01 -44.18 5.74
CA LYS A 1051 17.55 -44.31 7.11
C LYS A 1051 17.95 -42.93 7.62
N GLY A 1052 17.74 -42.64 8.90
CA GLY A 1052 18.03 -41.33 9.48
C GLY A 1052 17.69 -41.24 10.95
N ASP A 1053 17.92 -40.06 11.51
CA ASP A 1053 17.44 -39.66 12.83
C ASP A 1053 15.98 -39.15 12.71
N TRP A 1054 15.04 -40.10 12.74
CA TRP A 1054 13.62 -39.79 12.62
C TRP A 1054 13.10 -39.01 13.84
N GLU A 1055 13.62 -39.29 15.04
CA GLU A 1055 13.21 -38.62 16.28
C GLU A 1055 13.56 -37.12 16.25
N GLY A 1056 14.80 -36.79 15.86
CA GLY A 1056 15.25 -35.42 15.66
C GLY A 1056 14.43 -34.67 14.60
N LEU A 1057 14.03 -35.36 13.52
CA LEU A 1057 13.15 -34.79 12.50
C LEU A 1057 11.74 -34.49 13.05
N TYR A 1058 11.14 -35.38 13.84
CA TYR A 1058 9.84 -35.11 14.48
C TYR A 1058 9.91 -33.95 15.47
N ARG A 1059 10.94 -33.91 16.33
CA ARG A 1059 11.17 -32.78 17.26
C ARG A 1059 11.22 -31.44 16.52
N ARG A 1060 11.86 -31.39 15.33
CA ARG A 1060 11.90 -30.19 14.48
C ARG A 1060 10.56 -29.92 13.77
N PHE A 1061 9.88 -30.97 13.30
CA PHE A 1061 8.55 -30.85 12.68
C PHE A 1061 7.50 -30.28 13.64
N PHE A 1062 7.51 -30.65 14.92
CA PHE A 1062 6.58 -30.12 15.92
C PHE A 1062 6.68 -28.60 16.16
N ALA A 1063 7.83 -28.00 15.87
CA ALA A 1063 8.00 -26.55 15.91
C ALA A 1063 7.53 -25.84 14.60
N SER A 1064 7.13 -26.59 13.57
CA SER A 1064 6.81 -26.05 12.25
C SER A 1064 5.34 -25.62 12.09
N PRO A 1065 5.06 -24.63 11.21
CA PRO A 1065 3.68 -24.30 10.83
C PRO A 1065 2.90 -25.46 10.19
N ASN A 1066 3.60 -26.39 9.52
CA ASN A 1066 2.99 -27.55 8.86
C ASN A 1066 2.41 -28.54 9.88
N PHE A 1067 3.15 -28.82 10.96
CA PHE A 1067 2.60 -29.62 12.07
C PHE A 1067 1.40 -28.90 12.70
N ARG A 1068 1.52 -27.60 12.96
CA ARG A 1068 0.44 -26.81 13.57
C ARG A 1068 -0.86 -26.87 12.73
N GLY A 1069 -0.78 -26.61 11.43
CA GLY A 1069 -1.96 -26.63 10.55
C GLY A 1069 -2.56 -28.03 10.40
N TRP A 1070 -1.74 -29.08 10.31
CA TRP A 1070 -2.21 -30.47 10.33
C TRP A 1070 -2.86 -30.82 11.67
N TYR A 1071 -2.25 -30.44 12.79
CA TYR A 1071 -2.73 -30.71 14.14
C TYR A 1071 -4.07 -30.03 14.41
N GLU A 1072 -4.16 -28.72 14.14
CA GLU A 1072 -5.41 -27.95 14.31
C GLU A 1072 -6.55 -28.55 13.45
N THR A 1073 -6.25 -28.94 12.21
CA THR A 1073 -7.22 -29.62 11.33
C THR A 1073 -7.67 -30.97 11.90
N ARG A 1074 -6.73 -31.84 12.29
CA ARG A 1074 -7.05 -33.18 12.81
C ARG A 1074 -7.75 -33.14 14.16
N TYR A 1075 -7.30 -32.28 15.06
CA TYR A 1075 -7.91 -32.12 16.38
C TYR A 1075 -9.37 -31.63 16.25
N PHE A 1076 -9.65 -30.70 15.34
CA PHE A 1076 -11.01 -30.26 15.00
C PHE A 1076 -11.85 -31.41 14.39
N GLU A 1077 -11.30 -32.20 13.48
CA GLU A 1077 -11.97 -33.40 12.93
C GLU A 1077 -12.31 -34.43 14.04
N LEU A 1078 -11.43 -34.61 15.04
CA LEU A 1078 -11.69 -35.46 16.22
C LEU A 1078 -12.79 -34.86 17.12
N GLU A 1079 -12.75 -33.56 17.42
CA GLU A 1079 -13.81 -32.89 18.20
C GLU A 1079 -15.18 -33.04 17.54
N GLN A 1080 -15.27 -32.80 16.22
CA GLN A 1080 -16.52 -33.00 15.47
C GLN A 1080 -16.98 -34.46 15.51
N THR A 1081 -16.07 -35.42 15.41
CA THR A 1081 -16.38 -36.85 15.49
C THR A 1081 -16.90 -37.24 16.88
N LEU A 1082 -16.34 -36.69 17.96
CA LEU A 1082 -16.82 -36.91 19.33
C LEU A 1082 -18.18 -36.23 19.59
N GLN A 1083 -18.43 -35.06 19.01
CA GLN A 1083 -19.75 -34.42 19.03
C GLN A 1083 -20.79 -35.30 18.32
N VAL A 1084 -20.46 -35.88 17.16
CA VAL A 1084 -21.32 -36.83 16.42
C VAL A 1084 -21.64 -38.06 17.27
N LEU A 1085 -20.63 -38.72 17.83
CA LEU A 1085 -20.82 -39.91 18.67
C LEU A 1085 -21.63 -39.60 19.93
N HIS A 1086 -21.39 -38.45 20.58
CA HIS A 1086 -22.19 -38.00 21.72
C HIS A 1086 -23.65 -37.66 21.34
N MET A 1087 -23.91 -37.16 20.12
CA MET A 1087 -25.29 -36.98 19.63
C MET A 1087 -25.99 -38.32 19.41
N GLN A 1088 -25.29 -39.32 18.85
CA GLN A 1088 -25.82 -40.67 18.69
C GLN A 1088 -26.10 -41.35 20.04
N THR A 1089 -25.13 -41.36 20.98
CA THR A 1089 -25.32 -41.95 22.31
C THR A 1089 -26.47 -41.27 23.07
N LEU A 1090 -26.68 -39.96 22.86
CA LEU A 1090 -27.80 -39.23 23.44
C LEU A 1090 -29.15 -39.60 22.80
N SER A 1091 -29.22 -39.81 21.48
CA SER A 1091 -30.46 -40.22 20.81
C SER A 1091 -30.90 -41.64 21.21
N GLU A 1092 -29.93 -42.54 21.40
CA GLU A 1092 -30.15 -43.93 21.85
C GLU A 1092 -30.49 -44.04 23.35
N SER A 1093 -30.31 -42.98 24.15
CA SER A 1093 -30.50 -43.00 25.61
C SER A 1093 -31.95 -42.80 26.08
N ASN A 1094 -32.33 -43.39 27.22
CA ASN A 1094 -33.67 -43.21 27.81
C ASN A 1094 -33.78 -41.95 28.68
N LEU A 1095 -33.96 -40.80 28.04
CA LEU A 1095 -34.10 -39.51 28.74
C LEU A 1095 -35.37 -39.41 29.63
N THR A 1096 -36.42 -40.18 29.34
CA THR A 1096 -37.66 -40.17 30.15
C THR A 1096 -37.50 -40.88 31.50
N GLU A 1097 -36.53 -41.77 31.61
CA GLU A 1097 -36.15 -42.43 32.87
C GLU A 1097 -35.12 -41.59 33.63
N TRP A 1098 -34.16 -40.99 32.93
CA TRP A 1098 -33.20 -40.04 33.52
C TRP A 1098 -33.89 -38.85 34.20
N ALA A 1099 -34.99 -38.34 33.65
CA ALA A 1099 -35.74 -37.22 34.22
C ALA A 1099 -36.46 -37.56 35.55
N LYS A 1100 -36.62 -38.84 35.92
CA LYS A 1100 -37.31 -39.23 37.16
C LYS A 1100 -36.44 -38.92 38.38
N GLY A 1101 -36.94 -38.06 39.27
CA GLY A 1101 -36.21 -37.65 40.47
C GLY A 1101 -35.15 -36.58 40.23
N LYS A 1102 -35.20 -35.90 39.08
CA LYS A 1102 -34.38 -34.72 38.76
C LYS A 1102 -35.11 -33.42 39.07
N LEU A 1103 -34.35 -32.35 39.34
CA LEU A 1103 -34.91 -31.02 39.52
C LEU A 1103 -35.37 -30.45 38.17
N GLU A 1104 -36.45 -29.67 38.17
CA GLU A 1104 -37.03 -29.09 36.95
C GLU A 1104 -36.00 -28.26 36.15
N VAL A 1105 -35.10 -27.55 36.85
CA VAL A 1105 -33.99 -26.80 36.25
C VAL A 1105 -33.01 -27.70 35.47
N GLU A 1106 -32.72 -28.91 35.96
CA GLU A 1106 -31.87 -29.88 35.25
C GLU A 1106 -32.56 -30.42 33.98
N ILE A 1107 -33.88 -30.57 34.01
CA ILE A 1107 -34.70 -30.99 32.86
C ILE A 1107 -34.75 -29.87 31.81
N VAL A 1108 -34.93 -28.62 32.23
CA VAL A 1108 -34.90 -27.43 31.36
C VAL A 1108 -33.53 -27.28 30.68
N ASP A 1109 -32.42 -27.38 31.43
CA ASP A 1109 -31.06 -27.34 30.87
C ASP A 1109 -30.83 -28.47 29.85
N MET A 1110 -31.29 -29.70 30.13
CA MET A 1110 -31.20 -30.80 29.15
C MET A 1110 -32.02 -30.51 27.87
N ILE A 1111 -33.21 -29.92 27.98
CA ILE A 1111 -34.02 -29.49 26.82
C ILE A 1111 -33.30 -28.40 26.01
N LEU A 1112 -32.64 -27.44 26.66
CA LEU A 1112 -31.87 -26.39 25.99
C LEU A 1112 -30.64 -26.96 25.26
N ARG A 1113 -29.91 -27.89 25.90
CA ARG A 1113 -28.77 -28.60 25.27
C ARG A 1113 -29.21 -29.43 24.06
N LEU A 1114 -30.35 -30.11 24.14
CA LEU A 1114 -30.92 -30.83 23.00
C LEU A 1114 -31.35 -29.90 21.87
N ARG A 1115 -32.00 -28.77 22.18
CA ARG A 1115 -32.34 -27.74 21.19
C ARG A 1115 -31.09 -27.22 20.49
N HIS A 1116 -30.03 -26.86 21.23
CA HIS A 1116 -28.77 -26.41 20.65
C HIS A 1116 -28.13 -27.47 19.73
N LYS A 1117 -28.11 -28.74 20.14
CA LYS A 1117 -27.67 -29.87 19.28
C LYS A 1117 -28.55 -30.03 18.03
N LEU A 1118 -29.86 -29.83 18.14
CA LEU A 1118 -30.77 -29.85 16.99
C LEU A 1118 -30.53 -28.66 16.05
N THR A 1119 -30.17 -27.48 16.56
CA THR A 1119 -29.76 -26.32 15.73
C THR A 1119 -28.49 -26.63 14.93
N LEU A 1120 -27.50 -27.29 15.55
CA LEU A 1120 -26.29 -27.77 14.86
C LEU A 1120 -26.62 -28.79 13.74
N LEU A 1121 -27.67 -29.61 13.91
CA LEU A 1121 -28.22 -30.51 12.89
C LEU A 1121 -29.19 -29.83 11.89
N GLN A 1122 -29.47 -28.53 12.06
CA GLN A 1122 -30.40 -27.73 11.23
C GLN A 1122 -29.69 -26.74 10.28
N GLY A 1123 -28.36 -26.69 10.27
CA GLY A 1123 -27.52 -25.74 9.50
C GLY A 1123 -27.62 -25.79 7.96
N GLY A 1124 -28.76 -26.18 7.39
CA GLY A 1124 -29.10 -26.09 5.97
C GLY A 1124 -29.91 -24.85 5.57
N GLY A 1125 -30.45 -24.07 6.51
CA GLY A 1125 -31.08 -22.78 6.20
C GLY A 1125 -31.76 -22.06 7.38
N GLY A 1126 -31.39 -20.79 7.61
CA GLY A 1126 -32.07 -19.89 8.56
C GLY A 1126 -31.17 -18.90 9.31
N SER A 1127 -31.09 -17.66 8.81
CA SER A 1127 -30.75 -16.37 9.49
C SER A 1127 -29.61 -16.28 10.53
N ASN A 1128 -28.58 -15.52 10.17
CA ASN A 1128 -27.93 -14.43 10.94
C ASN A 1128 -27.74 -14.57 12.48
N THR A 1129 -26.69 -15.29 12.91
CA THR A 1129 -25.94 -14.95 14.14
C THR A 1129 -24.43 -15.17 13.95
N THR A 1130 -23.63 -14.39 14.65
CA THR A 1130 -22.21 -14.13 14.37
C THR A 1130 -21.24 -15.23 14.84
N THR A 1131 -20.19 -15.47 14.04
CA THR A 1131 -18.92 -16.11 14.45
C THR A 1131 -19.00 -17.50 15.11
N THR A 1132 -19.26 -18.54 14.30
CA THR A 1132 -18.56 -19.83 14.44
C THR A 1132 -18.50 -20.53 13.08
N THR A 1133 -17.40 -21.20 12.77
CA THR A 1133 -17.23 -21.99 11.53
C THR A 1133 -18.13 -23.22 11.54
N THR A 1134 -19.33 -23.11 10.96
CA THR A 1134 -20.26 -24.22 10.73
C THR A 1134 -19.80 -25.12 9.59
N THR A 1135 -18.71 -25.85 9.82
CA THR A 1135 -18.23 -26.90 8.91
C THR A 1135 -19.14 -28.13 9.01
N THR A 1136 -19.64 -28.62 7.88
CA THR A 1136 -20.48 -29.82 7.79
C THR A 1136 -19.80 -31.04 8.41
N LEU A 1137 -20.56 -31.82 9.19
CA LEU A 1137 -20.05 -32.97 9.94
C LEU A 1137 -19.42 -34.04 9.02
N PRO A 1138 -18.21 -34.57 9.33
CA PRO A 1138 -17.46 -35.46 8.42
C PRO A 1138 -17.99 -36.90 8.39
N VAL A 1139 -18.81 -37.30 9.36
CA VAL A 1139 -19.40 -38.65 9.45
C VAL A 1139 -20.86 -38.60 9.00
N GLN A 1140 -21.23 -39.43 8.02
CA GLN A 1140 -22.62 -39.67 7.63
C GLN A 1140 -23.36 -40.41 8.75
N LEU A 1141 -23.92 -39.66 9.71
CA LEU A 1141 -25.04 -40.14 10.52
C LEU A 1141 -26.21 -40.54 9.60
N ASN A 1142 -27.06 -41.46 10.06
CA ASN A 1142 -28.47 -41.48 9.66
C ASN A 1142 -29.16 -40.24 10.22
N ALA A 1143 -28.81 -39.06 9.68
CA ALA A 1143 -29.12 -37.77 10.27
C ALA A 1143 -30.63 -37.50 10.39
N LYS A 1144 -31.47 -38.18 9.60
CA LYS A 1144 -32.92 -38.21 9.79
C LYS A 1144 -33.33 -38.94 11.06
N ASP A 1145 -32.92 -40.19 11.23
CA ASP A 1145 -33.32 -41.02 12.39
C ASP A 1145 -32.84 -40.40 13.71
N THR A 1146 -31.56 -39.99 13.78
CA THR A 1146 -30.99 -39.33 14.98
C THR A 1146 -31.72 -38.04 15.31
N ARG A 1147 -32.02 -37.20 14.30
CA ARG A 1147 -32.76 -35.93 14.50
C ARG A 1147 -34.20 -36.18 14.96
N GLU A 1148 -34.91 -37.14 14.37
CA GLU A 1148 -36.26 -37.50 14.79
C GLU A 1148 -36.30 -38.04 16.22
N GLN A 1149 -35.34 -38.89 16.61
CA GLN A 1149 -35.23 -39.39 17.98
C GLN A 1149 -34.96 -38.25 18.98
N LEU A 1150 -34.02 -37.34 18.69
CA LEU A 1150 -33.73 -36.19 19.55
C LEU A 1150 -34.94 -35.23 19.66
N LEU A 1151 -35.70 -35.01 18.58
CA LEU A 1151 -36.95 -34.25 18.61
C LEU A 1151 -38.00 -34.90 19.51
N ARG A 1152 -38.22 -36.22 19.39
CA ARG A 1152 -39.15 -36.97 20.25
C ARG A 1152 -38.73 -36.91 21.73
N HIS A 1153 -37.44 -36.95 22.03
CA HIS A 1153 -36.93 -36.77 23.40
C HIS A 1153 -37.21 -35.37 23.97
N VAL A 1154 -37.03 -34.31 23.17
CA VAL A 1154 -37.40 -32.94 23.55
C VAL A 1154 -38.90 -32.83 23.86
N GLU A 1155 -39.77 -33.36 22.99
CA GLU A 1155 -41.22 -33.36 23.22
C GLU A 1155 -41.62 -34.14 24.48
N ASN A 1156 -41.01 -35.30 24.71
CA ASN A 1156 -41.32 -36.13 25.87
C ASN A 1156 -40.89 -35.49 27.18
N MET A 1157 -39.73 -34.82 27.24
CA MET A 1157 -39.31 -34.07 28.43
C MET A 1157 -40.09 -32.76 28.65
N LYS A 1158 -40.53 -32.09 27.58
CA LYS A 1158 -41.47 -30.95 27.70
C LYS A 1158 -42.79 -31.40 28.36
N LYS A 1159 -43.30 -32.60 28.06
CA LYS A 1159 -44.54 -33.13 28.67
C LYS A 1159 -44.43 -33.37 30.18
N SER A 1160 -43.23 -33.65 30.70
CA SER A 1160 -43.00 -33.88 32.14
C SER A 1160 -42.83 -32.62 33.01
N LEU A 1161 -42.75 -31.43 32.42
CA LEU A 1161 -42.65 -30.17 33.18
C LEU A 1161 -44.04 -29.62 33.56
N PRO A 1162 -44.18 -28.77 34.59
CA PRO A 1162 -45.43 -28.05 34.88
C PRO A 1162 -45.76 -26.99 33.80
N ASP A 1163 -47.02 -26.54 33.75
CA ASP A 1163 -47.56 -25.81 32.59
C ASP A 1163 -47.01 -24.38 32.42
N ASP A 1164 -46.49 -23.78 33.49
CA ASP A 1164 -45.78 -22.49 33.48
C ASP A 1164 -44.41 -22.60 32.78
N LEU A 1165 -43.62 -23.62 33.12
CA LEU A 1165 -42.35 -23.92 32.45
C LEU A 1165 -42.55 -24.40 31.01
N LYS A 1166 -43.65 -25.11 30.71
CA LYS A 1166 -44.03 -25.43 29.33
C LYS A 1166 -44.25 -24.18 28.49
N GLN A 1167 -44.93 -23.14 29.03
CA GLN A 1167 -45.14 -21.86 28.35
C GLN A 1167 -43.83 -21.15 28.05
N ILE A 1168 -42.91 -21.09 29.01
CA ILE A 1168 -41.58 -20.45 28.83
C ILE A 1168 -40.74 -21.18 27.76
N LEU A 1169 -40.95 -22.48 27.55
CA LEU A 1169 -40.28 -23.28 26.52
C LEU A 1169 -41.02 -23.31 25.16
N GLY A 1170 -42.10 -22.54 25.01
CA GLY A 1170 -42.96 -22.50 23.82
C GLY A 1170 -42.37 -21.75 22.61
N ASP A 1171 -42.63 -22.30 21.43
CA ASP A 1171 -42.59 -21.69 20.08
C ASP A 1171 -41.43 -20.73 19.75
N SER A 1172 -40.23 -21.31 19.78
CA SER A 1172 -39.12 -21.07 18.84
C SER A 1172 -38.29 -22.34 18.64
#